data_AF-A0A957DKA6-F1
#
_entry.id   AF-A0A957DKA6-F1
#
_cell.length_a   1.000
_cell.length_b   1.000
_cell.length_c   1.000
_cell.angle_alpha   90.00
_cell.angle_beta   90.00
_cell.angle_gamma   90.00
#
_symmetry.space_group_name_H-M   'P 1'
#
loop_
_entity.id
_entity.type
_entity.pdbx_description
1 polymer ?
#
loop_
_entity_poly.entity_id
_entity_poly.type
_entity_poly.pdbx_seq_one_letter_code
_entity_poly.pdbx_strand_id
1 'polypeptide(L)'
;MNPSPQAIRARRLTLLLLFVSLCALLAVGARQRQRAFLTRGIPDAPPPPILGAGVQPGLNVSLDPYEGADLAEQLAGIRRLGITAIKQSFYHTPDFDWTATDHLLQAAQNAGITLTPLLDGNPATHFAPPADPRTFAAWAGQFAARYADQLDAYIIWDEPNITSHWGGQPVNAAAYAALLSAAAVAIRQSDPTALIVAAPLAPTIETGPYNLADPLYLQLLYEEGAADAFDVVAAKPYGFDSGPDDRAVDINVTNFSRVILLREVMARNGDAGKAIWAGNWGWNSLPPGWTGDDSIWGQVDEATRAEWTAAALTRARREWPWMGIMFLENWQPDAAPDDAHWGFSVAGRPTAAALQAWRQAAPTAVAYPGFHLSRADGPGQQYAGAWRFSPMFGADAPNTGEAADPAANAAVFQFWGTDVALRVRRADFRARFFVTIDGVPANALPRDEEGRATLILTAADPAADYVANEVVARGLPAGPHTLRLEPYRGWDQWALHGFSVLYRPAAGGYWWGQGALVGLAAAAALGAVVVGRGADWGGWSASWRRRWQALSQRGQLWVTGVTAALVALSGWLTWGEQSAGIYRRLGDIPQLALTAAAASTFYVAPSLFIYLGALVLLFLLITFRPAWGLALVAFSLPWAVKPKLMLGYRFSPVEIFILVT
;
A
#
# COMPACT_ATOMS: atom_id res chain seq x y z
N MET A 1 26.98 20.40 54.07
CA MET A 1 28.29 20.36 53.37
C MET A 1 28.07 20.72 51.91
N ASN A 2 28.85 21.66 51.37
CA ASN A 2 28.80 21.98 49.95
C ASN A 2 29.41 20.81 49.16
N PRO A 3 28.80 20.40 48.03
CA PRO A 3 29.33 19.30 47.24
C PRO A 3 30.74 19.64 46.74
N SER A 4 31.63 18.65 46.72
CA SER A 4 32.98 18.85 46.21
C SER A 4 32.94 19.28 44.72
N PRO A 5 33.89 20.11 44.26
CA PRO A 5 33.96 20.47 42.83
C PRO A 5 34.00 19.26 41.90
N GLN A 6 34.61 18.15 42.34
CA GLN A 6 34.65 16.89 41.62
C GLN A 6 33.27 16.24 41.48
N ALA A 7 32.47 16.20 42.55
CA ALA A 7 31.10 15.67 42.51
C ALA A 7 30.19 16.50 41.59
N ILE A 8 30.35 17.82 41.57
CA ILE A 8 29.62 18.70 40.64
C ILE A 8 30.00 18.41 39.18
N ARG A 9 31.30 18.25 38.89
CA ARG A 9 31.77 17.90 37.53
C ARG A 9 31.26 16.52 37.10
N ALA A 10 31.35 15.51 37.96
CA ALA A 10 30.84 14.16 37.69
C ALA A 10 29.33 14.19 37.40
N ARG A 11 28.55 14.99 38.14
CA ARG A 11 27.11 15.16 37.87
C ARG A 11 26.82 15.79 36.53
N ARG A 12 27.49 16.90 36.19
CA ARG A 12 27.32 17.57 34.90
C ARG A 12 27.68 16.66 33.74
N LEU A 13 28.79 15.93 33.87
CA LEU A 13 29.22 14.97 32.86
C LEU A 13 28.24 13.79 32.74
N THR A 14 27.70 13.29 33.85
CA THR A 14 26.68 12.22 33.81
C THR A 14 25.41 12.68 33.08
N LEU A 15 24.92 13.89 33.38
CA LEU A 15 23.75 14.45 32.68
C LEU A 15 24.02 14.69 31.19
N LEU A 16 25.23 15.16 30.84
CA LEU A 16 25.65 15.32 29.44
C LEU A 16 25.67 13.96 28.72
N LEU A 17 26.23 12.92 29.34
CA LEU A 17 26.31 11.58 28.77
C LEU A 17 24.91 10.95 28.58
N LEU A 18 24.00 11.13 29.56
CA LEU A 18 22.61 10.71 29.40
C LEU A 18 21.90 11.48 28.28
N PHE A 19 22.16 12.79 28.16
CA PHE A 19 21.62 13.61 27.07
C PHE A 19 22.13 13.14 25.70
N VAL A 20 23.44 12.87 25.56
CA VAL A 20 24.03 12.31 24.34
C VAL A 20 23.40 10.96 24.00
N SER A 21 23.21 10.08 25.00
CA SER A 21 22.54 8.80 24.80
C SER A 21 21.11 8.96 24.29
N LEU A 22 20.35 9.90 24.86
CA LEU A 22 18.98 10.19 24.42
C LEU A 22 18.96 10.73 22.99
N CYS A 23 19.80 11.70 22.66
CA CYS A 23 19.89 12.26 21.31
C CYS A 23 20.27 11.20 20.27
N ALA A 24 21.19 10.29 20.62
CA ALA A 24 21.57 9.19 19.75
C ALA A 24 20.40 8.22 19.48
N LEU A 25 19.63 7.86 20.51
CA LEU A 25 18.42 7.02 20.36
C LEU A 25 17.33 7.71 19.54
N LEU A 26 17.10 9.01 19.76
CA LEU A 26 16.16 9.79 18.95
C LEU A 26 16.60 9.86 17.48
N ALA A 27 17.91 9.99 17.23
CA ALA A 27 18.45 9.95 15.87
C ALA A 27 18.27 8.56 15.22
N VAL A 28 18.41 7.46 15.96
CA VAL A 28 18.10 6.10 15.48
C VAL A 28 16.64 6.02 15.03
N GLY A 29 15.71 6.48 15.88
CA GLY A 29 14.28 6.49 15.58
C GLY A 29 13.93 7.38 14.39
N ALA A 30 14.53 8.57 14.30
CA ALA A 30 14.34 9.49 13.18
C ALA A 30 14.83 8.88 11.85
N ARG A 31 16.02 8.25 11.84
CA ARG A 31 16.55 7.57 10.65
C ARG A 31 15.71 6.36 10.25
N GLN A 32 15.21 5.59 11.21
CA GLN A 32 14.30 4.47 10.94
C GLN A 32 12.99 4.96 10.31
N ARG A 33 12.39 6.03 10.85
CA ARG A 33 11.18 6.64 10.30
C ARG A 33 11.42 7.20 8.90
N GLN A 34 12.53 7.88 8.67
CA GLN A 34 12.91 8.39 7.35
C GLN A 34 13.09 7.25 6.35
N ARG A 35 13.75 6.15 6.75
CA ARG A 35 13.91 4.98 5.88
C ARG A 35 12.56 4.36 5.55
N ALA A 36 11.71 4.15 6.55
CA ALA A 36 10.36 3.62 6.35
C ALA A 36 9.53 4.49 5.41
N PHE A 37 9.61 5.82 5.54
CA PHE A 37 8.97 6.78 4.62
C PHE A 37 9.47 6.63 3.18
N LEU A 38 10.79 6.50 2.99
CA LEU A 38 11.39 6.38 1.65
C LEU A 38 11.14 5.01 0.98
N THR A 39 10.97 3.94 1.75
CA THR A 39 10.82 2.58 1.22
C THR A 39 9.40 2.02 1.32
N ARG A 40 8.43 2.78 1.81
CA ARG A 40 7.05 2.32 1.94
C ARG A 40 6.49 1.92 0.57
N GLY A 41 5.81 0.78 0.50
CA GLY A 41 5.29 0.20 -0.74
C GLY A 41 6.30 -0.58 -1.59
N ILE A 42 7.58 -0.57 -1.25
CA ILE A 42 8.63 -1.37 -1.92
C ILE A 42 8.78 -2.71 -1.19
N PRO A 43 8.69 -3.86 -1.86
CA PRO A 43 8.87 -5.18 -1.22
C PRO A 43 10.25 -5.40 -0.61
N ASP A 44 10.30 -6.32 0.37
CA ASP A 44 11.55 -6.68 1.04
C ASP A 44 12.35 -7.81 0.37
N ALA A 45 11.80 -8.42 -0.66
CA ALA A 45 12.47 -9.43 -1.46
C ALA A 45 11.92 -9.39 -2.88
N PRO A 46 12.70 -9.83 -3.88
CA PRO A 46 12.17 -10.06 -5.23
C PRO A 46 10.89 -10.91 -5.15
N PRO A 47 9.76 -10.42 -5.68
CA PRO A 47 8.48 -11.09 -5.48
C PRO A 47 8.41 -12.42 -6.24
N PRO A 48 7.61 -13.40 -5.75
CA PRO A 48 7.15 -14.50 -6.58
C PRO A 48 6.33 -14.00 -7.79
N PRO A 49 5.94 -14.89 -8.72
CA PRO A 49 4.93 -14.55 -9.72
C PRO A 49 3.67 -14.02 -9.04
N ILE A 50 3.26 -12.81 -9.43
CA ILE A 50 2.00 -12.18 -9.02
C ILE A 50 1.17 -12.08 -10.29
N LEU A 51 0.04 -12.78 -10.31
CA LEU A 51 -0.88 -12.78 -11.46
C LEU A 51 -1.41 -11.36 -11.70
N GLY A 52 -1.40 -10.93 -12.97
CA GLY A 52 -1.81 -9.58 -13.35
C GLY A 52 -0.83 -8.46 -12.97
N ALA A 53 0.31 -8.74 -12.35
CA ALA A 53 1.32 -7.71 -12.07
C ALA A 53 2.26 -7.47 -13.26
N GLY A 54 2.96 -6.34 -13.22
CA GLY A 54 3.83 -5.86 -14.28
C GLY A 54 3.29 -4.56 -14.85
N VAL A 55 3.95 -3.46 -14.50
CA VAL A 55 3.48 -2.11 -14.86
C VAL A 55 3.41 -1.93 -16.37
N GLN A 56 2.17 -1.78 -16.86
CA GLN A 56 1.85 -1.53 -18.25
C GLN A 56 0.92 -0.32 -18.35
N PRO A 57 1.16 0.63 -19.28
CA PRO A 57 0.22 1.71 -19.50
C PRO A 57 -1.05 1.17 -20.14
N GLY A 58 -2.19 1.47 -19.54
CA GLY A 58 -3.51 1.31 -20.14
C GLY A 58 -4.19 2.66 -20.31
N LEU A 59 -5.35 2.68 -20.96
CA LEU A 59 -6.14 3.89 -21.13
C LEU A 59 -7.63 3.60 -20.95
N ASN A 60 -8.31 4.40 -20.14
CA ASN A 60 -9.77 4.43 -20.12
C ASN A 60 -10.28 5.06 -21.42
N VAL A 61 -11.39 4.55 -21.94
CA VAL A 61 -12.00 5.03 -23.16
C VAL A 61 -13.51 5.07 -23.01
N SER A 62 -14.14 5.96 -23.79
CA SER A 62 -15.58 5.98 -24.03
C SER A 62 -15.78 5.90 -25.54
N LEU A 63 -15.87 4.68 -26.06
CA LEU A 63 -15.89 4.43 -27.50
C LEU A 63 -17.30 4.32 -28.09
N ASP A 64 -18.34 4.21 -27.26
CA ASP A 64 -19.74 4.09 -27.67
C ASP A 64 -20.22 5.20 -28.63
N PRO A 65 -19.75 6.47 -28.51
CA PRO A 65 -20.14 7.51 -29.46
C PRO A 65 -19.56 7.38 -30.88
N TYR A 66 -18.59 6.47 -31.11
CA TYR A 66 -17.90 6.35 -32.39
C TYR A 66 -18.29 5.08 -33.14
N GLU A 67 -18.48 5.18 -34.45
CA GLU A 67 -18.78 4.05 -35.32
C GLU A 67 -17.86 4.01 -36.56
N GLY A 68 -17.77 2.84 -37.19
CA GLY A 68 -17.12 2.67 -38.48
C GLY A 68 -15.68 3.20 -38.54
N ALA A 69 -15.43 4.14 -39.46
CA ALA A 69 -14.10 4.70 -39.69
C ALA A 69 -13.60 5.55 -38.50
N ASP A 70 -14.51 6.25 -37.80
CA ASP A 70 -14.14 7.13 -36.68
C ASP A 70 -13.65 6.30 -35.49
N LEU A 71 -14.34 5.20 -35.17
CA LEU A 71 -13.90 4.23 -34.15
C LEU A 71 -12.52 3.66 -34.48
N ALA A 72 -12.31 3.26 -35.75
CA ALA A 72 -11.02 2.76 -36.20
C ALA A 72 -9.91 3.82 -36.07
N GLU A 73 -10.21 5.09 -36.35
CA GLU A 73 -9.26 6.19 -36.17
C GLU A 73 -8.91 6.42 -34.69
N GLN A 74 -9.89 6.39 -33.77
CA GLN A 74 -9.63 6.51 -32.34
C GLN A 74 -8.70 5.39 -31.85
N LEU A 75 -9.01 4.14 -32.20
CA LEU A 75 -8.20 2.97 -31.83
C LEU A 75 -6.78 3.05 -32.44
N ALA A 76 -6.65 3.50 -33.70
CA ALA A 76 -5.35 3.73 -34.33
C ALA A 76 -4.57 4.86 -33.63
N GLY A 77 -5.25 5.90 -33.15
CA GLY A 77 -4.69 6.95 -32.28
C GLY A 77 -4.07 6.39 -31.02
N ILE A 78 -4.81 5.56 -30.29
CA ILE A 78 -4.33 4.89 -29.07
C ILE A 78 -3.14 3.97 -29.39
N ARG A 79 -3.23 3.19 -30.47
CA ARG A 79 -2.17 2.25 -30.86
C ARG A 79 -0.85 2.96 -31.20
N ARG A 80 -0.90 4.16 -31.79
CA ARG A 80 0.29 5.00 -32.08
C ARG A 80 1.06 5.40 -30.81
N LEU A 81 0.40 5.44 -29.65
CA LEU A 81 1.05 5.68 -28.36
C LEU A 81 1.80 4.43 -27.84
N GLY A 82 1.64 3.28 -28.49
CA GLY A 82 2.15 2.01 -28.02
C GLY A 82 1.33 1.40 -26.88
N ILE A 83 0.13 1.91 -26.63
CA ILE A 83 -0.85 1.35 -25.69
C ILE A 83 -1.59 0.21 -26.38
N THR A 84 -1.73 -0.90 -25.67
CA THR A 84 -2.43 -2.12 -26.13
C THR A 84 -3.52 -2.57 -25.17
N ALA A 85 -3.67 -1.90 -24.02
CA ALA A 85 -4.69 -2.23 -23.03
C ALA A 85 -5.63 -1.02 -22.87
N ILE A 86 -6.92 -1.23 -23.07
CA ILE A 86 -7.96 -0.21 -22.84
C ILE A 86 -9.00 -0.72 -21.85
N LYS A 87 -9.61 0.19 -21.09
CA LYS A 87 -10.76 -0.09 -20.22
C LYS A 87 -11.98 0.66 -20.73
N GLN A 88 -13.07 -0.05 -20.96
CA GLN A 88 -14.36 0.48 -21.42
C GLN A 88 -15.45 0.01 -20.46
N SER A 89 -16.36 0.90 -20.09
CA SER A 89 -17.50 0.56 -19.24
C SER A 89 -18.66 -0.02 -20.07
N PHE A 90 -19.34 -1.01 -19.50
CA PHE A 90 -20.56 -1.62 -20.01
C PHE A 90 -21.58 -1.67 -18.88
N TYR A 91 -22.80 -1.23 -19.17
CA TYR A 91 -23.82 -1.01 -18.14
C TYR A 91 -24.91 -2.07 -18.19
N HIS A 92 -25.22 -2.69 -17.05
CA HIS A 92 -26.28 -3.68 -16.94
C HIS A 92 -27.66 -3.05 -17.19
N THR A 93 -28.32 -3.45 -18.27
CA THR A 93 -29.69 -3.05 -18.62
C THR A 93 -30.53 -4.28 -19.00
N PRO A 94 -31.88 -4.23 -18.87
CA PRO A 94 -32.75 -5.32 -19.32
C PRO A 94 -32.60 -5.62 -20.82
N ASP A 95 -32.40 -4.58 -21.63
CA ASP A 95 -32.28 -4.65 -23.09
C ASP A 95 -30.84 -4.29 -23.51
N PHE A 96 -29.85 -5.03 -23.01
CA PHE A 96 -28.43 -4.77 -23.30
C PHE A 96 -28.11 -4.90 -24.80
N ASP A 97 -27.42 -3.90 -25.37
CA ASP A 97 -27.07 -3.90 -26.79
C ASP A 97 -25.81 -4.73 -27.08
N TRP A 98 -26.05 -6.01 -27.38
CA TRP A 98 -25.00 -6.94 -27.80
C TRP A 98 -24.35 -6.58 -29.13
N THR A 99 -25.07 -5.93 -30.04
CA THR A 99 -24.59 -5.65 -31.41
C THR A 99 -23.52 -4.56 -31.37
N ALA A 100 -23.76 -3.48 -30.63
CA ALA A 100 -22.77 -2.44 -30.41
C ALA A 100 -21.49 -2.99 -29.76
N THR A 101 -21.65 -3.86 -28.76
CA THR A 101 -20.52 -4.51 -28.07
C THR A 101 -19.73 -5.42 -29.02
N ASP A 102 -20.39 -6.20 -29.88
CA ASP A 102 -19.74 -7.04 -30.90
C ASP A 102 -18.87 -6.19 -31.84
N HIS A 103 -19.41 -5.08 -32.34
CA HIS A 103 -18.68 -4.17 -33.23
C HIS A 103 -17.45 -3.55 -32.55
N LEU A 104 -17.60 -3.13 -31.30
CA LEU A 104 -16.53 -2.51 -30.53
C LEU A 104 -15.39 -3.50 -30.25
N LEU A 105 -15.71 -4.70 -29.77
CA LEU A 105 -14.69 -5.73 -29.50
C LEU A 105 -13.97 -6.18 -30.78
N GLN A 106 -14.72 -6.35 -31.88
CA GLN A 106 -14.12 -6.68 -33.17
C GLN A 106 -13.18 -5.58 -33.66
N ALA A 107 -13.54 -4.31 -33.49
CA ALA A 107 -12.71 -3.17 -33.85
C ALA A 107 -11.43 -3.12 -33.00
N ALA A 108 -11.54 -3.32 -31.68
CA ALA A 108 -10.39 -3.38 -30.78
C ALA A 108 -9.43 -4.53 -31.15
N GLN A 109 -9.96 -5.72 -31.43
CA GLN A 109 -9.18 -6.87 -31.88
C GLN A 109 -8.44 -6.59 -33.20
N ASN A 110 -9.12 -5.98 -34.18
CA ASN A 110 -8.52 -5.60 -35.46
C ASN A 110 -7.39 -4.57 -35.31
N ALA A 111 -7.47 -3.70 -34.29
CA ALA A 111 -6.42 -2.75 -33.94
C ALA A 111 -5.27 -3.37 -33.13
N GLY A 112 -5.37 -4.65 -32.73
CA GLY A 112 -4.41 -5.31 -31.85
C GLY A 112 -4.39 -4.70 -30.45
N ILE A 113 -5.57 -4.32 -29.95
CA ILE A 113 -5.79 -3.77 -28.62
C ILE A 113 -6.64 -4.75 -27.82
N THR A 114 -6.19 -5.09 -26.62
CA THR A 114 -6.94 -5.87 -25.64
C THR A 114 -7.84 -4.92 -24.85
N LEU A 115 -9.14 -5.24 -24.82
CA LEU A 115 -10.12 -4.52 -24.03
C LEU A 115 -10.34 -5.24 -22.69
N THR A 116 -10.37 -4.49 -21.60
CA THR A 116 -10.82 -4.96 -20.28
C THR A 116 -12.19 -4.34 -20.00
N PRO A 117 -13.29 -5.10 -20.00
CA PRO A 117 -14.59 -4.56 -19.66
C PRO A 117 -14.65 -4.20 -18.18
N LEU A 118 -15.19 -3.02 -17.89
CA LEU A 118 -15.75 -2.69 -16.59
C LEU A 118 -17.26 -2.94 -16.68
N LEU A 119 -17.73 -3.97 -15.99
CA LEU A 119 -19.14 -4.36 -15.94
C LEU A 119 -19.81 -3.65 -14.76
N ASP A 120 -20.79 -2.79 -15.02
CA ASP A 120 -21.27 -1.82 -14.02
C ASP A 120 -22.80 -1.70 -13.93
N GLY A 121 -23.26 -0.93 -12.95
CA GLY A 121 -24.65 -0.51 -12.80
C GLY A 121 -25.08 0.49 -13.87
N ASN A 122 -26.39 0.67 -14.05
CA ASN A 122 -26.90 1.60 -15.05
C ASN A 122 -26.81 3.06 -14.57
N PRO A 123 -26.13 3.98 -15.29
CA PRO A 123 -26.06 5.40 -14.96
C PRO A 123 -27.44 6.06 -14.85
N ALA A 124 -28.42 5.64 -15.67
CA ALA A 124 -29.79 6.15 -15.63
C ALA A 124 -30.52 5.83 -14.31
N THR A 125 -30.00 4.89 -13.53
CA THR A 125 -30.48 4.54 -12.19
C THR A 125 -29.49 4.91 -11.09
N HIS A 126 -28.57 5.85 -11.36
CA HIS A 126 -27.48 6.23 -10.47
C HIS A 126 -26.64 5.05 -10.00
N PHE A 127 -26.43 4.07 -10.89
CA PHE A 127 -25.69 2.85 -10.57
C PHE A 127 -26.30 2.13 -9.36
N ALA A 128 -27.62 2.04 -9.27
CA ALA A 128 -28.24 1.25 -8.21
C ALA A 128 -27.93 -0.25 -8.44
N PRO A 129 -27.41 -0.98 -7.44
CA PRO A 129 -27.23 -2.42 -7.57
C PRO A 129 -28.59 -3.11 -7.68
N PRO A 130 -28.73 -4.20 -8.46
CA PRO A 130 -29.94 -4.99 -8.48
C PRO A 130 -30.27 -5.55 -7.08
N ALA A 131 -31.55 -5.66 -6.75
CA ALA A 131 -32.00 -6.19 -5.46
C ALA A 131 -31.53 -7.63 -5.21
N ASP A 132 -31.42 -8.44 -6.28
CA ASP A 132 -30.78 -9.75 -6.25
C ASP A 132 -29.45 -9.68 -7.03
N PRO A 133 -28.28 -9.88 -6.37
CA PRO A 133 -26.98 -9.85 -7.05
C PRO A 133 -26.86 -10.90 -8.17
N ARG A 134 -27.68 -11.96 -8.15
CA ARG A 134 -27.72 -12.96 -9.22
C ARG A 134 -28.24 -12.41 -10.55
N THR A 135 -29.03 -11.34 -10.53
CA THR A 135 -29.47 -10.68 -11.77
C THR A 135 -28.28 -10.08 -12.51
N PHE A 136 -27.42 -9.34 -11.81
CA PHE A 136 -26.18 -8.82 -12.37
C PHE A 136 -25.24 -9.95 -12.80
N ALA A 137 -25.07 -10.97 -11.95
CA ALA A 137 -24.22 -12.12 -12.23
C ALA A 137 -24.64 -12.89 -13.50
N ALA A 138 -25.95 -13.06 -13.73
CA ALA A 138 -26.46 -13.73 -14.92
C ALA A 138 -26.09 -12.96 -16.20
N TRP A 139 -26.21 -11.62 -16.19
CA TRP A 139 -25.78 -10.79 -17.30
C TRP A 139 -24.25 -10.83 -17.49
N ALA A 140 -23.47 -10.72 -16.42
CA ALA A 140 -22.02 -10.83 -16.49
C ALA A 140 -21.56 -12.20 -17.04
N GLY A 141 -22.23 -13.29 -16.63
CA GLY A 141 -21.99 -14.64 -17.16
C GLY A 141 -22.34 -14.78 -18.64
N GLN A 142 -23.40 -14.12 -19.11
CA GLN A 142 -23.75 -14.05 -20.55
C GLN A 142 -22.71 -13.26 -21.34
N PHE A 143 -22.24 -12.14 -20.77
CA PHE A 143 -21.17 -11.35 -21.37
C PHE A 143 -19.89 -12.18 -21.52
N ALA A 144 -19.50 -12.91 -20.47
CA ALA A 144 -18.36 -13.83 -20.53
C ALA A 144 -18.58 -14.96 -21.55
N ALA A 145 -19.76 -15.59 -21.57
CA ALA A 145 -20.08 -16.67 -22.51
C ALA A 145 -19.94 -16.24 -23.98
N ARG A 146 -20.20 -14.95 -24.26
CA ARG A 146 -20.11 -14.40 -25.61
C ARG A 146 -18.69 -14.00 -26.01
N TYR A 147 -17.87 -13.56 -25.05
CA TYR A 147 -16.61 -12.85 -25.34
C TYR A 147 -15.35 -13.44 -24.69
N ALA A 148 -15.44 -14.59 -24.02
CA ALA A 148 -14.31 -15.26 -23.34
C ALA A 148 -13.04 -15.39 -24.21
N ASP A 149 -13.20 -15.73 -25.50
CA ASP A 149 -12.05 -15.90 -26.41
C ASP A 149 -11.33 -14.58 -26.77
N GLN A 150 -11.89 -13.42 -26.40
CA GLN A 150 -11.38 -12.09 -26.72
C GLN A 150 -10.93 -11.29 -25.49
N LEU A 151 -11.24 -11.77 -24.28
CA LEU A 151 -11.09 -11.03 -23.03
C LEU A 151 -10.25 -11.83 -22.04
N ASP A 152 -9.30 -11.17 -21.37
CA ASP A 152 -8.46 -11.81 -20.35
C ASP A 152 -8.94 -11.52 -18.92
N ALA A 153 -9.71 -10.44 -18.72
CA ALA A 153 -10.04 -9.91 -17.41
C ALA A 153 -11.38 -9.18 -17.39
N TYR A 154 -12.04 -9.16 -16.23
CA TYR A 154 -13.31 -8.47 -16.01
C TYR A 154 -13.23 -7.63 -14.73
N ILE A 155 -13.46 -6.33 -14.85
CA ILE A 155 -13.60 -5.43 -13.70
C ILE A 155 -15.06 -5.39 -13.29
N ILE A 156 -15.33 -5.69 -12.03
CA ILE A 156 -16.70 -5.82 -11.53
C ILE A 156 -17.06 -4.59 -10.70
N TRP A 157 -17.92 -3.75 -11.28
CA TRP A 157 -18.40 -2.48 -10.74
C TRP A 157 -17.35 -1.35 -10.71
N ASP A 158 -17.80 -0.10 -10.55
CA ASP A 158 -16.97 1.08 -10.28
C ASP A 158 -17.35 1.71 -8.93
N GLU A 159 -16.36 2.12 -8.12
CA GLU A 159 -16.54 2.93 -6.91
C GLU A 159 -17.70 2.57 -5.96
N PRO A 160 -17.89 1.29 -5.56
CA PRO A 160 -18.99 0.91 -4.66
C PRO A 160 -18.84 1.48 -3.23
N ASN A 161 -17.77 2.22 -2.98
CA ASN A 161 -17.45 2.90 -1.72
C ASN A 161 -17.91 4.36 -1.67
N ILE A 162 -18.67 4.84 -2.67
CA ILE A 162 -19.37 6.14 -2.65
C ILE A 162 -20.83 6.00 -3.05
N THR A 163 -21.69 6.82 -2.43
CA THR A 163 -23.14 6.78 -2.60
C THR A 163 -23.59 7.12 -4.03
N SER A 164 -22.88 8.02 -4.72
CA SER A 164 -23.17 8.42 -6.11
C SER A 164 -23.02 7.27 -7.11
N HIS A 165 -22.24 6.23 -6.76
CA HIS A 165 -22.01 5.04 -7.56
C HIS A 165 -22.67 3.78 -6.96
N TRP A 166 -23.64 4.00 -6.07
CA TRP A 166 -24.37 2.95 -5.36
C TRP A 166 -25.86 3.29 -5.18
N GLY A 167 -26.48 3.90 -6.20
CA GLY A 167 -27.92 4.20 -6.23
C GLY A 167 -28.36 5.30 -5.25
N GLY A 168 -27.44 6.15 -4.78
CA GLY A 168 -27.72 7.13 -3.72
C GLY A 168 -27.95 6.51 -2.34
N GLN A 169 -27.65 5.21 -2.19
CA GLN A 169 -27.82 4.48 -0.94
C GLN A 169 -26.56 4.61 -0.06
N PRO A 170 -26.64 4.29 1.24
CA PRO A 170 -25.45 4.07 2.05
C PRO A 170 -24.56 2.98 1.43
N VAL A 171 -23.25 3.20 1.45
CA VAL A 171 -22.27 2.25 0.92
C VAL A 171 -22.30 0.96 1.73
N ASN A 172 -22.20 -0.17 1.04
CA ASN A 172 -22.37 -1.48 1.67
C ASN A 172 -21.37 -2.51 1.10
N ALA A 173 -20.27 -2.71 1.82
CA ALA A 173 -19.22 -3.65 1.44
C ALA A 173 -19.73 -5.10 1.36
N ALA A 174 -20.64 -5.53 2.24
CA ALA A 174 -21.21 -6.88 2.22
C ALA A 174 -22.07 -7.11 0.96
N ALA A 175 -22.87 -6.11 0.57
CA ALA A 175 -23.67 -6.19 -0.65
C ALA A 175 -22.78 -6.23 -1.91
N TYR A 176 -21.73 -5.42 -1.95
CA TYR A 176 -20.75 -5.49 -3.05
C TYR A 176 -19.99 -6.82 -3.06
N ALA A 177 -19.57 -7.35 -1.90
CA ALA A 177 -18.91 -8.66 -1.80
C ALA A 177 -19.80 -9.79 -2.35
N ALA A 178 -21.10 -9.77 -2.06
CA ALA A 178 -22.06 -10.73 -2.60
C ALA A 178 -22.23 -10.59 -4.13
N LEU A 179 -22.30 -9.35 -4.64
CA LEU A 179 -22.38 -9.07 -6.08
C LEU A 179 -21.12 -9.53 -6.81
N LEU A 180 -19.94 -9.17 -6.29
CA LEU A 180 -18.64 -9.57 -6.81
C LEU A 180 -18.49 -11.09 -6.85
N SER A 181 -18.82 -11.78 -5.76
CA SER A 181 -18.73 -13.24 -5.67
C SER A 181 -19.67 -13.93 -6.66
N ALA A 182 -20.91 -13.45 -6.79
CA ALA A 182 -21.88 -14.01 -7.72
C ALA A 182 -21.42 -13.82 -9.18
N ALA A 183 -20.95 -12.61 -9.53
CA ALA A 183 -20.42 -12.32 -10.86
C ALA A 183 -19.18 -13.16 -11.19
N ALA A 184 -18.23 -13.27 -10.25
CA ALA A 184 -17.02 -14.09 -10.42
C ALA A 184 -17.35 -15.56 -10.73
N VAL A 185 -18.30 -16.15 -10.00
CA VAL A 185 -18.76 -17.52 -10.24
C VAL A 185 -19.41 -17.66 -11.61
N ALA A 186 -20.30 -16.73 -11.98
CA ALA A 186 -21.01 -16.80 -13.26
C ALA A 186 -20.07 -16.59 -14.47
N ILE A 187 -19.09 -15.69 -14.36
CA ILE A 187 -18.06 -15.48 -15.38
C ILE A 187 -17.20 -16.73 -15.52
N ARG A 188 -16.70 -17.29 -14.41
CA ARG A 188 -15.80 -18.46 -14.44
C ARG A 188 -16.46 -19.77 -14.90
N GLN A 189 -17.79 -19.84 -14.89
CA GLN A 189 -18.52 -20.95 -15.52
C GLN A 189 -18.37 -20.93 -17.05
N SER A 190 -18.23 -19.74 -17.64
CA SER A 190 -18.09 -19.53 -19.08
C SER A 190 -16.64 -19.35 -19.52
N ASP A 191 -15.83 -18.67 -18.70
CA ASP A 191 -14.40 -18.43 -18.89
C ASP A 191 -13.61 -18.86 -17.64
N PRO A 192 -13.17 -20.13 -17.56
CA PRO A 192 -12.43 -20.63 -16.40
C PRO A 192 -11.08 -19.95 -16.15
N THR A 193 -10.55 -19.23 -17.14
CA THR A 193 -9.26 -18.54 -17.09
C THR A 193 -9.35 -17.04 -16.78
N ALA A 194 -10.58 -16.49 -16.74
CA ALA A 194 -10.86 -15.09 -16.47
C ALA A 194 -10.15 -14.57 -15.21
N LEU A 195 -9.44 -13.44 -15.35
CA LEU A 195 -9.02 -12.64 -14.22
C LEU A 195 -10.20 -11.79 -13.72
N ILE A 196 -10.59 -11.97 -12.47
CA ILE A 196 -11.61 -11.15 -11.82
C ILE A 196 -10.93 -10.02 -11.06
N VAL A 197 -11.27 -8.79 -11.43
CA VAL A 197 -10.74 -7.58 -10.83
C VAL A 197 -11.83 -6.92 -9.99
N ALA A 198 -11.58 -6.78 -8.69
CA ALA A 198 -12.48 -6.02 -7.81
C ALA A 198 -12.48 -4.54 -8.19
N ALA A 199 -13.58 -3.86 -7.89
CA ALA A 199 -13.88 -2.50 -8.33
C ALA A 199 -12.75 -1.53 -7.96
N PRO A 200 -12.41 -0.59 -8.85
CA PRO A 200 -11.53 0.51 -8.51
C PRO A 200 -12.22 1.40 -7.47
N LEU A 201 -11.70 1.39 -6.25
CA LEU A 201 -12.26 2.15 -5.14
C LEU A 201 -11.91 3.64 -5.26
N ALA A 202 -12.91 4.50 -5.06
CA ALA A 202 -12.74 5.96 -5.05
C ALA A 202 -11.83 6.37 -3.88
N PRO A 203 -10.84 7.26 -4.08
CA PRO A 203 -9.92 7.66 -3.03
C PRO A 203 -10.55 8.74 -2.17
N THR A 204 -11.24 8.32 -1.10
CA THR A 204 -11.95 9.19 -0.17
C THR A 204 -11.29 9.17 1.22
N ILE A 205 -11.54 10.18 2.05
CA ILE A 205 -11.03 10.25 3.44
C ILE A 205 -12.14 10.00 4.47
N GLU A 206 -13.39 9.93 4.00
CA GLU A 206 -14.58 9.81 4.81
C GLU A 206 -14.68 8.45 5.50
N THR A 207 -15.38 8.44 6.63
CA THR A 207 -15.64 7.24 7.44
C THR A 207 -17.14 7.06 7.69
N GLY A 208 -17.95 7.67 6.83
CA GLY A 208 -19.39 7.78 6.97
C GLY A 208 -20.16 6.73 6.17
N PRO A 209 -21.49 6.71 6.33
CA PRO A 209 -22.34 5.77 5.59
C PRO A 209 -22.49 6.13 4.11
N TYR A 210 -22.20 7.38 3.71
CA TYR A 210 -22.35 7.82 2.33
C TYR A 210 -21.09 7.57 1.49
N ASN A 211 -19.92 7.78 2.08
CA ASN A 211 -18.62 7.54 1.46
C ASN A 211 -17.71 6.89 2.51
N LEU A 212 -16.95 5.88 2.08
CA LEU A 212 -15.98 5.21 2.94
C LEU A 212 -14.61 5.14 2.25
N ALA A 213 -13.59 5.56 2.99
CA ALA A 213 -12.20 5.53 2.54
C ALA A 213 -11.82 4.15 1.99
N ASP A 214 -11.18 4.14 0.82
CA ASP A 214 -10.76 2.97 0.06
C ASP A 214 -10.02 1.90 0.89
N PRO A 215 -9.02 2.20 1.78
CA PRO A 215 -8.43 1.18 2.63
C PRO A 215 -9.41 0.56 3.64
N LEU A 216 -10.39 1.33 4.14
CA LEU A 216 -11.37 0.83 5.10
C LEU A 216 -12.42 -0.03 4.39
N TYR A 217 -12.89 0.41 3.23
CA TYR A 217 -13.82 -0.36 2.42
C TYR A 217 -13.19 -1.69 1.98
N LEU A 218 -11.93 -1.68 1.51
CA LEU A 218 -11.21 -2.92 1.17
C LEU A 218 -11.04 -3.84 2.38
N GLN A 219 -10.74 -3.29 3.57
CA GLN A 219 -10.67 -4.10 4.79
C GLN A 219 -12.01 -4.77 5.11
N LEU A 220 -13.13 -4.05 4.96
CA LEU A 220 -14.46 -4.65 5.11
C LEU A 220 -14.73 -5.74 4.07
N LEU A 221 -14.29 -5.59 2.82
CA LEU A 221 -14.44 -6.66 1.82
C LEU A 221 -13.73 -7.96 2.23
N TYR A 222 -12.55 -7.86 2.84
CA TYR A 222 -11.88 -9.04 3.40
C TYR A 222 -12.66 -9.65 4.57
N GLU A 223 -13.21 -8.82 5.45
CA GLU A 223 -14.01 -9.27 6.60
C GLU A 223 -15.32 -9.95 6.16
N GLU A 224 -15.89 -9.54 5.03
CA GLU A 224 -17.06 -10.13 4.40
C GLU A 224 -16.71 -11.36 3.53
N GLY A 225 -15.46 -11.83 3.54
CA GLY A 225 -15.04 -13.06 2.87
C GLY A 225 -14.86 -12.94 1.36
N ALA A 226 -14.71 -11.74 0.81
CA ALA A 226 -14.57 -11.53 -0.64
C ALA A 226 -13.20 -11.93 -1.21
N ALA A 227 -12.24 -12.36 -0.40
CA ALA A 227 -10.86 -12.64 -0.82
C ALA A 227 -10.81 -13.61 -2.02
N ASP A 228 -11.59 -14.69 -2.01
CA ASP A 228 -11.59 -15.70 -3.08
C ASP A 228 -12.42 -15.27 -4.31
N ALA A 229 -13.11 -14.12 -4.25
CA ALA A 229 -13.92 -13.61 -5.34
C ALA A 229 -13.12 -12.79 -6.38
N PHE A 230 -11.88 -12.40 -6.06
CA PHE A 230 -11.04 -11.60 -6.97
C PHE A 230 -9.58 -12.08 -7.01
N ASP A 231 -8.95 -11.92 -8.17
CA ASP A 231 -7.52 -12.15 -8.40
C ASP A 231 -6.70 -10.87 -8.28
N VAL A 232 -7.34 -9.72 -8.52
CA VAL A 232 -6.73 -8.38 -8.54
C VAL A 232 -7.66 -7.39 -7.84
N VAL A 233 -7.09 -6.47 -7.07
CA VAL A 233 -7.84 -5.29 -6.57
C VAL A 233 -7.55 -4.10 -7.48
N ALA A 234 -8.55 -3.37 -7.93
CA ALA A 234 -8.32 -2.10 -8.58
C ALA A 234 -8.34 -0.93 -7.58
N ALA A 235 -7.57 0.11 -7.89
CA ALA A 235 -7.49 1.34 -7.12
C ALA A 235 -7.57 2.54 -8.07
N LYS A 236 -7.86 3.73 -7.54
CA LYS A 236 -7.81 4.99 -8.30
C LYS A 236 -6.72 5.94 -7.80
N PRO A 237 -5.42 5.71 -8.07
CA PRO A 237 -4.33 6.54 -7.58
C PRO A 237 -4.22 7.88 -8.33
N TYR A 238 -5.20 8.77 -8.19
CA TYR A 238 -5.07 10.14 -8.67
C TYR A 238 -3.98 10.88 -7.89
N GLY A 239 -3.25 11.76 -8.57
CA GLY A 239 -2.21 12.54 -7.91
C GLY A 239 -2.70 13.82 -7.22
N PHE A 240 -3.93 14.26 -7.52
CA PHE A 240 -4.53 15.48 -6.99
C PHE A 240 -3.57 16.69 -7.16
N ASP A 241 -3.30 17.40 -6.08
CA ASP A 241 -2.43 18.59 -6.07
C ASP A 241 -0.94 18.28 -5.87
N SER A 242 -0.56 16.99 -5.88
CA SER A 242 0.80 16.55 -5.53
C SER A 242 1.47 15.80 -6.68
N GLY A 243 2.79 15.96 -6.79
CA GLY A 243 3.58 15.26 -7.80
C GLY A 243 3.73 13.76 -7.52
N PRO A 244 4.12 12.97 -8.53
CA PRO A 244 4.24 11.51 -8.43
C PRO A 244 5.30 11.03 -7.43
N ASP A 245 6.20 11.89 -6.96
CA ASP A 245 7.22 11.57 -5.96
C ASP A 245 6.83 11.98 -4.52
N ASP A 246 5.63 12.52 -4.30
CA ASP A 246 5.10 12.66 -2.94
C ASP A 246 4.93 11.27 -2.32
N ARG A 247 5.68 11.01 -1.23
CA ARG A 247 5.71 9.73 -0.50
C ARG A 247 4.83 9.74 0.75
N ALA A 248 4.04 10.79 0.98
CA ALA A 248 3.04 10.75 2.04
C ALA A 248 2.07 9.59 1.78
N VAL A 249 1.93 8.72 2.77
CA VAL A 249 1.00 7.59 2.76
C VAL A 249 0.20 7.68 4.05
N ASP A 250 -0.94 8.34 3.98
CA ASP A 250 -1.83 8.57 5.12
C ASP A 250 -3.28 8.50 4.64
N ILE A 251 -4.17 7.99 5.49
CA ILE A 251 -5.58 7.84 5.16
C ILE A 251 -6.29 9.20 4.95
N ASN A 252 -5.75 10.28 5.50
CA ASN A 252 -6.28 11.63 5.35
C ASN A 252 -5.63 12.41 4.20
N VAL A 253 -4.77 11.77 3.41
CA VAL A 253 -4.09 12.38 2.27
C VAL A 253 -4.51 11.67 0.98
N THR A 254 -4.96 12.44 0.01
CA THR A 254 -5.27 12.00 -1.34
C THR A 254 -4.09 12.34 -2.25
N ASN A 255 -3.39 11.32 -2.73
CA ASN A 255 -2.25 11.46 -3.64
C ASN A 255 -1.96 10.13 -4.35
N PHE A 256 -1.01 10.15 -5.28
CA PHE A 256 -0.59 8.99 -6.05
C PHE A 256 -0.07 7.84 -5.17
N SER A 257 0.62 8.15 -4.07
CA SER A 257 1.18 7.16 -3.14
C SER A 257 0.13 6.45 -2.28
N ARG A 258 -1.10 6.98 -2.19
CA ARG A 258 -2.17 6.44 -1.35
C ARG A 258 -2.47 4.97 -1.61
N VAL A 259 -2.32 4.50 -2.85
CA VAL A 259 -2.50 3.09 -3.25
C VAL A 259 -1.66 2.11 -2.41
N ILE A 260 -0.56 2.57 -1.81
CA ILE A 260 0.24 1.77 -0.88
C ILE A 260 -0.57 1.34 0.34
N LEU A 261 -1.57 2.11 0.79
CA LEU A 261 -2.48 1.71 1.88
C LEU A 261 -3.29 0.47 1.51
N LEU A 262 -3.78 0.38 0.26
CA LEU A 262 -4.50 -0.80 -0.22
C LEU A 262 -3.56 -2.01 -0.25
N ARG A 263 -2.32 -1.82 -0.72
CA ARG A 263 -1.30 -2.87 -0.66
C ARG A 263 -1.03 -3.37 0.76
N GLU A 264 -1.00 -2.48 1.75
CA GLU A 264 -0.84 -2.82 3.17
C GLU A 264 -2.07 -3.53 3.76
N VAL A 265 -3.28 -3.19 3.32
CA VAL A 265 -4.50 -3.93 3.67
C VAL A 265 -4.43 -5.35 3.11
N MET A 266 -4.12 -5.52 1.81
CA MET A 266 -3.98 -6.85 1.20
C MET A 266 -2.93 -7.70 1.93
N ALA A 267 -1.76 -7.13 2.22
CA ALA A 267 -0.69 -7.85 2.93
C ALA A 267 -1.09 -8.30 4.34
N ARG A 268 -1.84 -7.47 5.09
CA ARG A 268 -2.35 -7.83 6.42
C ARG A 268 -3.38 -8.96 6.38
N ASN A 269 -4.11 -9.10 5.27
CA ASN A 269 -5.09 -10.16 5.06
C ASN A 269 -4.51 -11.38 4.32
N GLY A 270 -3.18 -11.45 4.14
CA GLY A 270 -2.51 -12.61 3.51
C GLY A 270 -2.44 -12.57 1.98
N ASP A 271 -3.01 -11.54 1.34
CA ASP A 271 -3.14 -11.42 -0.12
C ASP A 271 -2.04 -10.57 -0.78
N ALA A 272 -0.85 -10.55 -0.17
CA ALA A 272 0.33 -9.94 -0.80
C ALA A 272 0.72 -10.61 -2.14
N GLY A 273 0.21 -11.81 -2.43
CA GLY A 273 0.42 -12.52 -3.70
C GLY A 273 -0.44 -12.05 -4.88
N LYS A 274 -1.38 -11.12 -4.65
CA LYS A 274 -2.27 -10.57 -5.69
C LYS A 274 -1.83 -9.19 -6.16
N ALA A 275 -2.12 -8.86 -7.42
CA ALA A 275 -1.78 -7.57 -8.00
C ALA A 275 -2.76 -6.47 -7.57
N ILE A 276 -2.33 -5.23 -7.75
CA ILE A 276 -3.22 -4.06 -7.80
C ILE A 276 -3.17 -3.48 -9.21
N TRP A 277 -4.33 -3.13 -9.78
CA TRP A 277 -4.42 -2.35 -11.02
C TRP A 277 -4.83 -0.92 -10.71
N ALA A 278 -4.35 0.06 -11.49
CA ALA A 278 -4.92 1.40 -11.42
C ALA A 278 -6.08 1.46 -12.42
N GLY A 279 -7.31 1.43 -11.92
CA GLY A 279 -8.52 1.51 -12.76
C GLY A 279 -8.70 2.89 -13.37
N ASN A 280 -8.24 3.92 -12.67
CA ASN A 280 -8.33 5.33 -13.04
C ASN A 280 -7.16 6.05 -12.35
N TRP A 281 -6.44 6.92 -13.06
CA TRP A 281 -5.37 7.70 -12.45
C TRP A 281 -4.95 8.85 -13.36
N GLY A 282 -4.24 9.81 -12.80
CA GLY A 282 -3.66 10.93 -13.53
C GLY A 282 -3.74 12.24 -12.75
N TRP A 283 -3.53 13.33 -13.48
CA TRP A 283 -3.66 14.70 -13.00
C TRP A 283 -4.57 15.47 -13.96
N ASN A 284 -5.45 16.29 -13.40
CA ASN A 284 -6.36 17.08 -14.19
C ASN A 284 -5.68 18.37 -14.67
N SER A 285 -5.88 18.73 -15.94
CA SER A 285 -5.39 19.97 -16.52
C SER A 285 -6.46 20.60 -17.41
N LEU A 286 -7.25 21.49 -16.82
CA LEU A 286 -8.23 22.31 -17.55
C LEU A 286 -7.51 23.39 -18.37
N PRO A 287 -7.99 23.69 -19.59
CA PRO A 287 -7.35 24.66 -20.47
C PRO A 287 -7.40 26.10 -19.90
N PRO A 288 -6.47 26.98 -20.30
CA PRO A 288 -6.55 28.40 -19.93
C PRO A 288 -7.88 29.02 -20.37
N GLY A 289 -8.55 29.72 -19.44
CA GLY A 289 -9.85 30.35 -19.71
C GLY A 289 -11.05 29.40 -19.61
N TRP A 290 -10.88 28.22 -18.99
CA TRP A 290 -11.99 27.33 -18.66
C TRP A 290 -13.11 28.05 -17.90
N THR A 291 -14.36 27.81 -18.32
CA THR A 291 -15.57 28.38 -17.72
C THR A 291 -16.59 27.31 -17.29
N GLY A 292 -16.23 26.04 -17.41
CA GLY A 292 -17.06 24.92 -16.98
C GLY A 292 -16.87 24.61 -15.50
N ASP A 293 -17.20 23.40 -15.10
CA ASP A 293 -17.10 22.93 -13.73
C ASP A 293 -15.65 22.89 -13.23
N ASP A 294 -15.46 23.20 -11.95
CA ASP A 294 -14.17 23.11 -11.29
C ASP A 294 -13.74 21.64 -11.11
N SER A 295 -12.43 21.39 -11.23
CA SER A 295 -11.88 20.04 -11.00
C SER A 295 -11.84 19.71 -9.51
N ILE A 296 -12.47 18.59 -9.14
CA ILE A 296 -12.35 18.00 -7.80
C ILE A 296 -11.05 17.20 -7.60
N TRP A 297 -10.27 16.98 -8.68
CA TRP A 297 -9.03 16.21 -8.68
C TRP A 297 -7.78 17.09 -8.66
N GLY A 298 -7.89 18.32 -8.15
CA GLY A 298 -6.84 19.33 -8.26
C GLY A 298 -6.66 19.82 -9.69
N GLN A 299 -5.69 20.70 -9.91
CA GLN A 299 -5.41 21.25 -11.25
C GLN A 299 -3.92 21.56 -11.42
N VAL A 300 -3.37 21.11 -12.54
CA VAL A 300 -2.00 21.44 -12.96
C VAL A 300 -1.99 21.95 -14.40
N ASP A 301 -0.90 22.62 -14.80
CA ASP A 301 -0.69 22.96 -16.20
C ASP A 301 -0.36 21.72 -17.05
N GLU A 302 -0.57 21.83 -18.36
CA GLU A 302 -0.44 20.70 -19.28
C GLU A 302 0.98 20.12 -19.36
N ALA A 303 2.01 20.96 -19.22
CA ALA A 303 3.39 20.50 -19.28
C ALA A 303 3.72 19.68 -18.02
N THR A 304 3.31 20.18 -16.86
CA THR A 304 3.42 19.47 -15.58
C THR A 304 2.63 18.15 -15.62
N ARG A 305 1.40 18.13 -16.15
CA ARG A 305 0.61 16.89 -16.32
C ARG A 305 1.37 15.84 -17.13
N ALA A 306 1.94 16.23 -18.27
CA ALA A 306 2.66 15.34 -19.16
C ALA A 306 3.94 14.77 -18.49
N GLU A 307 4.71 15.61 -17.80
CA GLU A 307 5.89 15.21 -17.03
C GLU A 307 5.52 14.22 -15.91
N TRP A 308 4.53 14.59 -15.09
CA TRP A 308 4.11 13.81 -13.94
C TRP A 308 3.54 12.45 -14.35
N THR A 309 2.81 12.36 -15.46
CA THR A 309 2.30 11.09 -16.00
C THR A 309 3.45 10.13 -16.33
N ALA A 310 4.49 10.59 -17.03
CA ALA A 310 5.65 9.75 -17.37
C ALA A 310 6.49 9.38 -16.13
N ALA A 311 6.65 10.31 -15.19
CA ALA A 311 7.36 10.08 -13.93
C ALA A 311 6.62 9.08 -13.03
N ALA A 312 5.29 9.14 -12.96
CA ALA A 312 4.45 8.20 -12.21
C ALA A 312 4.61 6.75 -12.71
N LEU A 313 4.54 6.54 -14.03
CA LEU A 313 4.76 5.23 -14.63
C LEU A 313 6.18 4.71 -14.38
N THR A 314 7.18 5.60 -14.43
CA THR A 314 8.57 5.26 -14.10
C THR A 314 8.71 4.84 -12.64
N ARG A 315 8.10 5.58 -11.71
CA ARG A 315 8.11 5.25 -10.29
C ARG A 315 7.40 3.94 -10.01
N ALA A 316 6.19 3.73 -10.55
CA ALA A 316 5.43 2.50 -10.39
C ALA A 316 6.23 1.28 -10.89
N ARG A 317 6.80 1.36 -12.10
CA ARG A 317 7.65 0.29 -12.68
C ARG A 317 8.87 -0.01 -11.82
N ARG A 318 9.45 1.01 -11.19
CA ARG A 318 10.63 0.87 -10.32
C ARG A 318 10.27 0.30 -8.94
N GLU A 319 9.21 0.79 -8.32
CA GLU A 319 8.97 0.62 -6.88
C GLU A 319 7.88 -0.39 -6.56
N TRP A 320 6.95 -0.62 -7.49
CA TRP A 320 5.73 -1.39 -7.25
C TRP A 320 5.63 -2.59 -8.19
N PRO A 321 6.45 -3.63 -7.99
CA PRO A 321 6.38 -4.85 -8.82
C PRO A 321 5.07 -5.64 -8.63
N TRP A 322 4.21 -5.21 -7.69
CA TRP A 322 2.86 -5.71 -7.47
C TRP A 322 1.79 -4.91 -8.24
N MET A 323 2.15 -3.77 -8.85
CA MET A 323 1.26 -2.99 -9.70
C MET A 323 1.20 -3.63 -11.10
N GLY A 324 -0.01 -3.75 -11.64
CA GLY A 324 -0.29 -4.26 -12.97
C GLY A 324 -0.59 -3.17 -13.99
N ILE A 325 -1.67 -3.35 -14.74
CA ILE A 325 -2.12 -2.38 -15.73
C ILE A 325 -2.54 -1.09 -15.03
N MET A 326 -2.14 0.05 -15.58
CA MET A 326 -2.50 1.37 -15.08
C MET A 326 -3.28 2.13 -16.15
N PHE A 327 -4.62 2.08 -16.07
CA PHE A 327 -5.53 2.76 -16.99
C PHE A 327 -5.58 4.26 -16.70
N LEU A 328 -4.85 5.04 -17.51
CA LEU A 328 -4.85 6.50 -17.43
C LEU A 328 -6.26 7.03 -17.74
N GLU A 329 -6.62 8.16 -17.15
CA GLU A 329 -8.01 8.52 -16.90
C GLU A 329 -8.97 8.56 -18.08
N ASN A 330 -8.63 9.12 -19.26
CA ASN A 330 -9.47 9.00 -20.45
C ASN A 330 -8.72 9.36 -21.74
N TRP A 331 -8.96 8.63 -22.83
CA TRP A 331 -8.60 9.06 -24.19
C TRP A 331 -9.33 10.35 -24.54
N GLN A 332 -10.67 10.28 -24.51
CA GLN A 332 -11.64 11.37 -24.56
C GLN A 332 -12.83 10.94 -23.70
N PRO A 333 -13.33 11.79 -22.79
CA PRO A 333 -14.48 11.45 -21.96
C PRO A 333 -15.79 11.58 -22.76
N ASP A 334 -16.74 10.69 -22.51
CA ASP A 334 -18.15 10.89 -22.90
C ASP A 334 -18.85 11.75 -21.85
N ALA A 335 -18.53 13.05 -21.83
CA ALA A 335 -19.04 14.02 -20.87
C ALA A 335 -19.35 15.35 -21.56
N ALA A 336 -20.19 16.17 -20.93
CA ALA A 336 -20.54 17.49 -21.42
C ALA A 336 -19.27 18.36 -21.62
N PRO A 337 -19.23 19.28 -22.60
CA PRO A 337 -18.02 20.07 -22.90
C PRO A 337 -17.52 20.96 -21.76
N ASP A 338 -18.38 21.26 -20.78
CA ASP A 338 -18.11 22.02 -19.56
C ASP A 338 -17.77 21.14 -18.35
N ASP A 339 -17.70 19.82 -18.51
CA ASP A 339 -17.33 18.90 -17.43
C ASP A 339 -15.80 18.87 -17.22
N ALA A 340 -15.37 18.94 -15.95
CA ALA A 340 -13.97 18.91 -15.57
C ALA A 340 -13.21 17.63 -16.00
N HIS A 341 -13.90 16.53 -16.33
CA HIS A 341 -13.29 15.31 -16.89
C HIS A 341 -12.51 15.57 -18.19
N TRP A 342 -12.87 16.61 -18.96
CA TRP A 342 -12.09 17.02 -20.13
C TRP A 342 -10.64 17.42 -19.79
N GLY A 343 -10.39 17.81 -18.55
CA GLY A 343 -9.06 18.05 -18.01
C GLY A 343 -8.15 16.82 -18.00
N PHE A 344 -8.70 15.61 -18.13
CA PHE A 344 -7.96 14.35 -18.20
C PHE A 344 -7.70 13.84 -19.62
N SER A 345 -8.39 14.38 -20.62
CA SER A 345 -8.28 13.92 -22.02
C SER A 345 -6.82 13.82 -22.47
N VAL A 346 -6.50 12.74 -23.18
CA VAL A 346 -5.15 12.45 -23.70
C VAL A 346 -5.06 12.75 -25.19
N ALA A 347 -6.16 12.58 -25.94
CA ALA A 347 -6.19 12.75 -27.38
C ALA A 347 -5.70 14.15 -27.81
N GLY A 348 -4.69 14.20 -28.66
CA GLY A 348 -4.15 15.46 -29.20
C GLY A 348 -3.43 16.35 -28.17
N ARG A 349 -3.17 15.88 -26.94
CA ARG A 349 -2.53 16.67 -25.88
C ARG A 349 -1.07 16.24 -25.62
N PRO A 350 -0.21 17.12 -25.09
CA PRO A 350 1.19 16.82 -24.75
C PRO A 350 1.40 15.53 -23.94
N THR A 351 0.42 15.16 -23.10
CA THR A 351 0.43 13.89 -22.36
C THR A 351 0.54 12.66 -23.27
N ALA A 352 -0.09 12.67 -24.46
CA ALA A 352 0.06 11.58 -25.44
C ALA A 352 1.50 11.44 -25.93
N ALA A 353 2.18 12.55 -26.23
CA ALA A 353 3.58 12.55 -26.63
C ALA A 353 4.50 12.08 -25.50
N ALA A 354 4.22 12.46 -24.25
CA ALA A 354 4.98 11.99 -23.09
C ALA A 354 4.85 10.46 -22.88
N LEU A 355 3.66 9.89 -23.05
CA LEU A 355 3.45 8.44 -22.99
C LEU A 355 4.23 7.71 -24.09
N GLN A 356 4.17 8.22 -25.32
CA GLN A 356 4.90 7.67 -26.45
C GLN A 356 6.42 7.71 -26.21
N ALA A 357 6.94 8.86 -25.75
CA ALA A 357 8.35 9.04 -25.42
C ALA A 357 8.80 8.10 -24.28
N TRP A 358 8.00 7.98 -23.22
CA TRP A 358 8.27 7.07 -22.12
C TRP A 358 8.32 5.60 -22.58
N ARG A 359 7.42 5.21 -23.50
CA ARG A 359 7.38 3.86 -24.05
C ARG A 359 8.61 3.56 -24.92
N GLN A 360 9.04 4.53 -25.73
CA GLN A 360 10.23 4.44 -26.58
C GLN A 360 11.54 4.46 -25.77
N ALA A 361 11.56 5.20 -24.65
CA ALA A 361 12.73 5.29 -23.77
C ALA A 361 12.97 4.00 -22.96
N ALA A 362 11.95 3.17 -22.77
CA ALA A 362 12.08 1.89 -22.06
C ALA A 362 12.74 0.85 -22.99
N PRO A 363 14.00 0.42 -22.72
CA PRO A 363 14.66 -0.56 -23.58
C PRO A 363 13.86 -1.86 -23.57
N THR A 364 13.43 -2.33 -24.73
CA THR A 364 12.72 -3.62 -24.88
C THR A 364 13.56 -4.82 -24.43
N ALA A 365 14.88 -4.64 -24.38
CA ALA A 365 15.86 -5.64 -23.99
C ALA A 365 16.21 -5.63 -22.49
N VAL A 366 15.43 -4.99 -21.61
CA VAL A 366 15.72 -4.96 -20.16
C VAL A 366 14.47 -5.30 -19.34
N ALA A 367 14.62 -6.25 -18.41
CA ALA A 367 13.61 -6.63 -17.44
C ALA A 367 13.61 -5.69 -16.23
N TYR A 368 12.48 -5.05 -15.95
CA TYR A 368 12.30 -4.15 -14.81
C TYR A 368 11.83 -4.89 -13.54
N PRO A 369 11.77 -4.25 -12.36
CA PRO A 369 11.30 -4.89 -11.13
C PRO A 369 9.96 -5.62 -11.29
N GLY A 370 9.90 -6.85 -10.82
CA GLY A 370 8.81 -7.79 -11.07
C GLY A 370 9.31 -9.19 -11.41
N PHE A 371 8.39 -10.15 -11.49
CA PHE A 371 8.67 -11.51 -11.95
C PHE A 371 8.60 -11.60 -13.47
N HIS A 372 9.55 -12.32 -14.07
CA HIS A 372 9.66 -12.57 -15.50
C HIS A 372 9.75 -14.08 -15.75
N LEU A 373 8.74 -14.64 -16.42
CA LEU A 373 8.73 -16.04 -16.85
C LEU A 373 9.84 -16.28 -17.88
N SER A 374 10.56 -17.39 -17.74
CA SER A 374 11.55 -17.80 -18.73
C SER A 374 10.89 -18.21 -20.05
N ARG A 375 11.17 -17.46 -21.12
CA ARG A 375 10.60 -17.66 -22.46
C ARG A 375 11.57 -17.20 -23.55
N ALA A 376 11.46 -17.77 -24.75
CA ALA A 376 12.38 -17.52 -25.86
C ALA A 376 12.42 -16.03 -26.30
N ASP A 377 11.30 -15.34 -26.20
CA ASP A 377 11.06 -13.96 -26.62
C ASP A 377 10.92 -12.99 -25.43
N GLY A 378 11.40 -13.40 -24.25
CA GLY A 378 11.20 -12.66 -23.01
C GLY A 378 12.00 -11.36 -23.00
N PRO A 379 11.47 -10.25 -22.44
CA PRO A 379 12.21 -9.00 -22.30
C PRO A 379 13.54 -9.22 -21.58
N GLY A 380 14.63 -8.85 -22.24
CA GLY A 380 15.99 -9.00 -21.72
C GLY A 380 16.48 -10.43 -21.56
N GLN A 381 15.83 -11.44 -22.17
CA GLN A 381 16.24 -12.84 -22.07
C GLN A 381 16.89 -13.31 -23.36
N GLN A 382 18.04 -13.96 -23.25
CA GLN A 382 18.74 -14.59 -24.36
C GLN A 382 19.24 -15.96 -23.93
N TYR A 383 19.03 -16.97 -24.78
CA TYR A 383 19.37 -18.35 -24.48
C TYR A 383 20.28 -18.90 -25.58
N ALA A 384 21.44 -19.43 -25.20
CA ALA A 384 22.36 -20.09 -26.12
C ALA A 384 22.14 -21.61 -26.10
N GLY A 385 22.22 -22.25 -27.27
CA GLY A 385 21.96 -23.67 -27.43
C GLY A 385 20.47 -24.00 -27.60
N ALA A 386 20.11 -25.27 -27.44
CA ALA A 386 18.78 -25.80 -27.75
C ALA A 386 17.83 -25.81 -26.53
N TRP A 387 17.63 -24.65 -25.89
CA TRP A 387 16.71 -24.53 -24.75
C TRP A 387 15.27 -24.81 -25.18
N ARG A 388 14.49 -25.44 -24.30
CA ARG A 388 13.05 -25.67 -24.49
C ARG A 388 12.25 -24.79 -23.54
N PHE A 389 11.03 -24.44 -23.94
CA PHE A 389 10.17 -23.51 -23.19
C PHE A 389 8.75 -24.08 -23.03
N SER A 390 8.13 -23.75 -21.90
CA SER A 390 6.76 -24.08 -21.54
C SER A 390 6.13 -22.89 -20.82
N PRO A 391 4.91 -22.46 -21.19
CA PRO A 391 4.18 -21.43 -20.45
C PRO A 391 3.93 -21.79 -18.98
N MET A 392 3.85 -23.09 -18.66
CA MET A 392 3.61 -23.58 -17.30
C MET A 392 4.88 -23.82 -16.50
N PHE A 393 5.96 -24.28 -17.15
CA PHE A 393 7.15 -24.77 -16.46
C PHE A 393 8.39 -23.86 -16.64
N GLY A 394 8.34 -22.88 -17.54
CA GLY A 394 9.46 -21.99 -17.86
C GLY A 394 10.41 -22.61 -18.87
N ALA A 395 11.70 -22.63 -18.58
CA ALA A 395 12.76 -23.09 -19.48
C ALA A 395 13.49 -24.34 -18.98
N ASP A 396 13.86 -25.19 -19.93
CA ASP A 396 14.61 -26.41 -19.70
C ASP A 396 15.94 -26.40 -20.45
N ALA A 397 17.00 -26.76 -19.74
CA ALA A 397 18.38 -26.66 -20.24
C ALA A 397 18.68 -27.75 -21.28
N PRO A 398 19.53 -27.47 -22.29
CA PRO A 398 19.92 -28.45 -23.30
C PRO A 398 20.64 -29.66 -22.70
N ASN A 399 20.37 -30.86 -23.21
CA ASN A 399 21.13 -32.06 -22.89
C ASN A 399 22.39 -32.14 -23.78
N THR A 400 23.53 -31.69 -23.27
CA THR A 400 24.81 -31.72 -24.00
C THR A 400 25.81 -32.74 -23.45
N GLY A 401 25.40 -33.59 -22.50
CA GLY A 401 26.30 -34.51 -21.79
C GLY A 401 27.23 -33.82 -20.78
N GLU A 402 27.85 -34.60 -19.89
CA GLU A 402 28.62 -34.07 -18.74
C GLU A 402 29.95 -33.38 -19.11
N ALA A 403 30.46 -33.62 -20.32
CA ALA A 403 31.73 -33.09 -20.82
C ALA A 403 31.61 -31.78 -21.61
N ALA A 404 30.39 -31.30 -21.85
CA ALA A 404 30.17 -30.06 -22.58
C ALA A 404 30.45 -28.83 -21.70
N ASP A 405 31.03 -27.80 -22.32
CA ASP A 405 31.27 -26.51 -21.68
C ASP A 405 29.92 -25.86 -21.26
N PRO A 406 29.67 -25.65 -19.96
CA PRO A 406 28.45 -25.00 -19.46
C PRO A 406 28.21 -23.61 -20.10
N ALA A 407 29.28 -22.92 -20.50
CA ALA A 407 29.21 -21.61 -21.12
C ALA A 407 28.52 -21.63 -22.50
N ALA A 408 28.55 -22.77 -23.20
CA ALA A 408 27.91 -22.94 -24.51
C ALA A 408 26.37 -22.95 -24.45
N ASN A 409 25.80 -23.27 -23.28
CA ASN A 409 24.35 -23.32 -23.07
C ASN A 409 23.84 -22.20 -22.16
N ALA A 410 24.59 -21.11 -22.05
CA ALA A 410 24.26 -20.06 -21.10
C ALA A 410 22.95 -19.35 -21.42
N ALA A 411 22.23 -18.97 -20.37
CA ALA A 411 21.13 -18.01 -20.44
C ALA A 411 21.60 -16.65 -19.89
N VAL A 412 21.25 -15.58 -20.56
CA VAL A 412 21.62 -14.21 -20.21
C VAL A 412 20.35 -13.41 -19.98
N PHE A 413 20.25 -12.78 -18.82
CA PHE A 413 19.15 -11.91 -18.42
C PHE A 413 19.66 -10.48 -18.19
N GLN A 414 19.20 -9.55 -19.00
CA GLN A 414 19.40 -8.12 -18.83
C GLN A 414 18.28 -7.57 -17.96
N PHE A 415 18.62 -6.93 -16.85
CA PHE A 415 17.63 -6.40 -15.92
C PHE A 415 18.02 -5.03 -15.36
N TRP A 416 17.03 -4.26 -14.92
CA TRP A 416 17.21 -2.99 -14.22
C TRP A 416 16.75 -3.16 -12.77
N GLY A 417 17.63 -2.97 -11.79
CA GLY A 417 17.29 -3.15 -10.38
C GLY A 417 18.50 -3.16 -9.46
N THR A 418 18.32 -3.57 -8.22
CA THR A 418 19.38 -3.70 -7.21
C THR A 418 19.51 -5.12 -6.65
N ASP A 419 18.48 -5.93 -6.80
CA ASP A 419 18.41 -7.30 -6.30
C ASP A 419 17.75 -8.18 -7.38
N VAL A 420 18.25 -9.41 -7.53
CA VAL A 420 17.70 -10.38 -8.48
C VAL A 420 17.66 -11.78 -7.86
N ALA A 421 16.59 -12.50 -8.15
CA ALA A 421 16.36 -13.88 -7.73
C ALA A 421 16.03 -14.78 -8.93
N LEU A 422 16.39 -16.05 -8.84
CA LEU A 422 15.98 -17.09 -9.79
C LEU A 422 14.85 -17.90 -9.17
N ARG A 423 13.78 -18.12 -9.92
CA ARG A 423 12.72 -19.05 -9.55
C ARG A 423 13.04 -20.41 -10.16
N VAL A 424 13.36 -21.37 -9.31
CA VAL A 424 13.88 -22.68 -9.73
C VAL A 424 13.09 -23.82 -9.11
N ARG A 425 12.92 -24.92 -9.86
CA ARG A 425 12.45 -26.19 -9.32
C ARG A 425 13.61 -26.91 -8.65
N ARG A 426 13.36 -27.45 -7.46
CA ARG A 426 14.28 -28.33 -6.73
C ARG A 426 13.62 -29.66 -6.45
N ALA A 427 14.28 -30.74 -6.87
CA ALA A 427 13.81 -32.11 -6.67
C ALA A 427 15.00 -33.10 -6.61
N ASP A 428 14.72 -34.41 -6.67
CA ASP A 428 15.74 -35.47 -6.69
C ASP A 428 16.46 -35.59 -8.05
N PHE A 429 17.14 -34.52 -8.42
CA PHE A 429 18.08 -34.52 -9.55
C PHE A 429 19.34 -33.75 -9.20
N ARG A 430 20.48 -34.21 -9.74
CA ARG A 430 21.78 -33.56 -9.54
C ARG A 430 22.01 -32.52 -10.62
N ALA A 431 21.78 -31.25 -10.29
CA ALA A 431 22.07 -30.13 -11.17
C ALA A 431 22.46 -28.88 -10.38
N ARG A 432 23.14 -27.95 -11.07
CA ARG A 432 23.52 -26.66 -10.51
C ARG A 432 23.51 -25.59 -11.59
N PHE A 433 23.33 -24.35 -11.17
CA PHE A 433 23.57 -23.17 -11.98
C PHE A 433 24.80 -22.42 -11.48
N PHE A 434 25.71 -22.08 -12.38
CA PHE A 434 26.75 -21.09 -12.10
C PHE A 434 26.22 -19.71 -12.49
N VAL A 435 26.32 -18.75 -11.58
CA VAL A 435 25.68 -17.44 -11.74
C VAL A 435 26.71 -16.34 -11.63
N THR A 436 26.76 -15.48 -12.64
CA THR A 436 27.52 -14.22 -12.59
C THR A 436 26.60 -13.03 -12.79
N ILE A 437 26.95 -11.92 -12.17
CA ILE A 437 26.35 -10.60 -12.37
C ILE A 437 27.46 -9.69 -12.89
N ASP A 438 27.27 -9.08 -14.05
CA ASP A 438 28.24 -8.18 -14.69
C ASP A 438 29.65 -8.81 -14.81
N GLY A 439 29.69 -10.11 -15.09
CA GLY A 439 30.93 -10.89 -15.24
C GLY A 439 31.62 -11.29 -13.93
N VAL A 440 31.11 -10.89 -12.76
CA VAL A 440 31.63 -11.33 -11.46
C VAL A 440 30.72 -12.37 -10.79
N PRO A 441 31.25 -13.28 -9.96
CA PRO A 441 30.42 -14.25 -9.23
C PRO A 441 29.32 -13.57 -8.41
N ALA A 442 28.09 -14.07 -8.55
CA ALA A 442 26.91 -13.58 -7.85
C ALA A 442 27.13 -13.51 -6.32
N ASN A 443 26.77 -12.38 -5.70
CA ASN A 443 27.19 -12.06 -4.34
C ASN A 443 26.30 -12.65 -3.22
N ALA A 444 25.18 -13.30 -3.57
CA ALA A 444 24.27 -13.92 -2.58
C ALA A 444 24.26 -15.45 -2.60
N LEU A 445 25.15 -16.08 -3.39
CA LEU A 445 25.28 -17.53 -3.50
C LEU A 445 26.57 -18.05 -2.85
N PRO A 446 26.60 -19.33 -2.39
CA PRO A 446 27.84 -19.97 -1.97
C PRO A 446 28.81 -20.11 -3.14
N ARG A 447 30.11 -20.20 -2.82
CA ARG A 447 31.19 -20.40 -3.81
C ARG A 447 31.66 -21.85 -3.79
N ASP A 448 31.97 -22.38 -4.96
CA ASP A 448 32.66 -23.68 -5.10
C ASP A 448 34.18 -23.55 -4.89
N GLU A 449 34.90 -24.66 -5.08
CA GLU A 449 36.36 -24.73 -4.92
C GLU A 449 37.11 -23.83 -5.92
N GLU A 450 36.50 -23.56 -7.09
CA GLU A 450 37.03 -22.65 -8.09
C GLU A 450 36.58 -21.19 -7.88
N GLY A 451 35.84 -20.89 -6.81
CA GLY A 451 35.37 -19.55 -6.45
C GLY A 451 34.13 -19.07 -7.22
N ARG A 452 33.49 -19.94 -8.01
CA ARG A 452 32.28 -19.65 -8.79
C ARG A 452 31.05 -19.68 -7.89
N ALA A 453 30.17 -18.70 -8.08
CA ALA A 453 28.90 -18.64 -7.37
C ALA A 453 27.95 -19.71 -7.90
N THR A 454 27.53 -20.62 -7.03
CA THR A 454 26.83 -21.86 -7.39
C THR A 454 25.47 -21.95 -6.71
N LEU A 455 24.42 -22.18 -7.49
CA LEU A 455 23.08 -22.51 -7.02
C LEU A 455 22.82 -24.00 -7.21
N ILE A 456 22.70 -24.75 -6.11
CA ILE A 456 22.39 -26.19 -6.12
C ILE A 456 20.88 -26.37 -6.31
N LEU A 457 20.50 -27.21 -7.27
CA LEU A 457 19.10 -27.47 -7.62
C LEU A 457 18.57 -28.78 -7.03
N THR A 458 19.45 -29.62 -6.49
CA THR A 458 19.04 -30.83 -5.76
C THR A 458 18.31 -30.43 -4.48
N ALA A 459 17.15 -31.04 -4.25
CA ALA A 459 16.43 -30.89 -2.99
C ALA A 459 17.23 -31.50 -1.83
N ALA A 460 17.12 -30.89 -0.65
CA ALA A 460 17.77 -31.42 0.56
C ALA A 460 17.14 -32.75 1.01
N ASP A 461 15.83 -32.89 0.80
CA ASP A 461 15.08 -34.13 0.94
C ASP A 461 14.78 -34.68 -0.46
N PRO A 462 15.26 -35.89 -0.83
CA PRO A 462 14.97 -36.50 -2.12
C PRO A 462 13.47 -36.74 -2.39
N ALA A 463 12.63 -36.81 -1.35
CA ALA A 463 11.19 -36.94 -1.54
C ALA A 463 10.50 -35.60 -1.88
N ALA A 464 11.19 -34.46 -1.74
CA ALA A 464 10.62 -33.15 -1.96
C ALA A 464 10.73 -32.71 -3.43
N ASP A 465 9.65 -32.14 -3.96
CA ASP A 465 9.59 -31.45 -5.25
C ASP A 465 8.90 -30.10 -5.06
N TYR A 466 9.66 -29.01 -5.17
CA TYR A 466 9.14 -27.68 -4.90
C TYR A 466 9.82 -26.61 -5.73
N VAL A 467 9.13 -25.47 -5.89
CA VAL A 467 9.67 -24.28 -6.55
C VAL A 467 10.09 -23.27 -5.50
N ALA A 468 11.32 -22.77 -5.61
CA ALA A 468 11.89 -21.78 -4.70
C ALA A 468 12.32 -20.51 -5.44
N ASN A 469 12.19 -19.36 -4.78
CA ASN A 469 12.76 -18.09 -5.25
C ASN A 469 14.08 -17.84 -4.54
N GLU A 470 15.18 -18.05 -5.26
CA GLU A 470 16.53 -18.02 -4.72
C GLU A 470 17.18 -16.69 -5.07
N VAL A 471 17.46 -15.87 -4.06
CA VAL A 471 18.11 -14.58 -4.30
C VAL A 471 19.56 -14.81 -4.68
N VAL A 472 19.93 -14.46 -5.90
CA VAL A 472 21.29 -14.68 -6.43
C VAL A 472 22.17 -13.44 -6.27
N ALA A 473 21.59 -12.24 -6.26
CA ALA A 473 22.33 -11.02 -5.96
C ALA A 473 21.50 -9.98 -5.21
N ARG A 474 22.18 -9.20 -4.36
CA ARG A 474 21.59 -8.12 -3.54
C ARG A 474 22.52 -6.91 -3.47
N GLY A 475 21.92 -5.73 -3.32
CA GLY A 475 22.68 -4.50 -3.08
C GLY A 475 23.58 -4.08 -4.23
N LEU A 476 23.19 -4.42 -5.46
CA LEU A 476 23.81 -3.89 -6.67
C LEU A 476 23.53 -2.38 -6.77
N PRO A 477 24.38 -1.59 -7.46
CA PRO A 477 24.04 -0.21 -7.82
C PRO A 477 22.69 -0.14 -8.53
N ALA A 478 21.91 0.92 -8.36
CA ALA A 478 20.66 1.04 -9.11
C ALA A 478 20.97 1.30 -10.59
N GLY A 479 20.63 0.34 -11.46
CA GLY A 479 20.92 0.46 -12.88
C GLY A 479 20.69 -0.83 -13.66
N PRO A 480 21.08 -0.85 -14.95
CA PRO A 480 21.08 -2.05 -15.76
C PRO A 480 22.22 -3.00 -15.34
N HIS A 481 21.94 -4.29 -15.34
CA HIS A 481 22.85 -5.38 -14.99
C HIS A 481 22.65 -6.58 -15.92
N THR A 482 23.71 -7.36 -16.09
CA THR A 482 23.68 -8.62 -16.84
C THR A 482 23.83 -9.80 -15.88
N LEU A 483 22.77 -10.58 -15.71
CA LEU A 483 22.84 -11.91 -15.10
C LEU A 483 23.20 -12.93 -16.18
N ARG A 484 24.26 -13.70 -15.98
CA ARG A 484 24.60 -14.85 -16.82
C ARG A 484 24.50 -16.13 -16.01
N LEU A 485 23.74 -17.08 -16.53
CA LEU A 485 23.41 -18.37 -15.96
C LEU A 485 24.02 -19.47 -16.82
N GLU A 486 24.88 -20.30 -16.25
CA GLU A 486 25.47 -21.44 -16.94
C GLU A 486 24.95 -22.75 -16.32
N PRO A 487 24.12 -23.51 -17.05
CA PRO A 487 23.57 -24.75 -16.54
C PRO A 487 24.59 -25.88 -16.55
N TYR A 488 24.66 -26.61 -15.44
CA TYR A 488 25.38 -27.87 -15.35
C TYR A 488 24.42 -28.97 -14.92
N ARG A 489 24.11 -29.86 -15.89
CA ARG A 489 23.04 -30.88 -15.82
C ARG A 489 21.64 -30.27 -15.70
N GLY A 490 20.65 -31.07 -15.29
CA GLY A 490 19.27 -30.61 -15.07
C GLY A 490 18.42 -30.49 -16.33
N TRP A 491 18.87 -31.08 -17.45
CA TRP A 491 18.05 -31.25 -18.65
C TRP A 491 16.87 -32.18 -18.37
N ASP A 492 15.75 -31.99 -19.07
CA ASP A 492 14.49 -32.70 -18.87
C ASP A 492 13.89 -32.52 -17.45
N GLN A 493 14.32 -31.49 -16.70
CA GLN A 493 13.83 -31.24 -15.33
C GLN A 493 13.00 -29.96 -15.20
N TRP A 494 12.98 -29.10 -16.23
CA TRP A 494 12.31 -27.80 -16.19
C TRP A 494 12.75 -26.96 -14.98
N ALA A 495 14.07 -26.93 -14.77
CA ALA A 495 14.63 -26.41 -13.53
C ALA A 495 14.53 -24.88 -13.39
N LEU A 496 14.40 -24.14 -14.49
CA LEU A 496 14.34 -22.68 -14.49
C LEU A 496 12.93 -22.19 -14.86
N HIS A 497 12.14 -21.78 -13.87
CA HIS A 497 10.82 -21.22 -14.14
C HIS A 497 10.92 -19.76 -14.63
N GLY A 498 11.82 -18.96 -14.05
CA GLY A 498 11.97 -17.55 -14.38
C GLY A 498 12.93 -16.83 -13.44
N PHE A 499 12.92 -15.50 -13.48
CA PHE A 499 13.69 -14.66 -12.58
C PHE A 499 12.84 -13.49 -12.08
N SER A 500 13.23 -12.92 -10.95
CA SER A 500 12.52 -11.80 -10.32
C SER A 500 13.51 -10.71 -9.97
N VAL A 501 13.12 -9.47 -10.25
CA VAL A 501 13.95 -8.28 -10.07
C VAL A 501 13.30 -7.37 -9.05
N LEU A 502 14.10 -6.72 -8.22
CA LEU A 502 13.64 -5.73 -7.26
C LEU A 502 14.56 -4.51 -7.31
N TYR A 503 13.99 -3.34 -7.05
CA TYR A 503 14.72 -2.14 -6.73
C TYR A 503 14.57 -1.79 -5.26
N ARG A 504 15.70 -1.41 -4.64
CA ARG A 504 15.75 -0.87 -3.30
C ARG A 504 16.57 0.41 -3.30
N PRO A 505 16.06 1.50 -2.71
CA PRO A 505 16.85 2.71 -2.52
C PRO A 505 18.13 2.37 -1.76
N ALA A 506 19.28 2.90 -2.22
CA ALA A 506 20.58 2.61 -1.63
C ALA A 506 20.53 2.75 -0.10
N ALA A 507 20.99 1.71 0.61
CA ALA A 507 21.13 1.75 2.07
C ALA A 507 22.47 2.36 2.50
N GLY A 508 23.12 3.14 1.62
CA GLY A 508 24.50 3.61 1.77
C GLY A 508 24.77 4.21 3.15
N GLY A 509 25.64 3.55 3.94
CA GLY A 509 25.95 3.96 5.30
C GLY A 509 24.79 3.94 6.30
N TYR A 510 23.59 3.47 5.94
CA TYR A 510 22.44 3.40 6.84
C TYR A 510 22.72 2.45 8.01
N TRP A 511 23.11 1.20 7.71
CA TRP A 511 23.40 0.21 8.74
C TRP A 511 24.59 0.59 9.61
N TRP A 512 25.66 1.13 9.00
CA TRP A 512 26.81 1.65 9.74
C TRP A 512 26.44 2.84 10.61
N GLY A 513 25.66 3.79 10.09
CA GLY A 513 25.16 4.94 10.84
C GLY A 513 24.26 4.53 12.00
N GLN A 514 23.37 3.55 11.80
CA GLN A 514 22.55 2.99 12.87
C GLN A 514 23.42 2.32 13.93
N GLY A 515 24.37 1.47 13.53
CA GLY A 515 25.31 0.83 14.44
C GLY A 515 26.15 1.83 15.24
N ALA A 516 26.64 2.89 14.60
CA ALA A 516 27.40 3.96 15.24
C ALA A 516 26.56 4.75 16.26
N LEU A 517 25.30 5.07 15.94
CA LEU A 517 24.40 5.76 16.86
C LEU A 517 24.01 4.88 18.05
N VAL A 518 23.71 3.59 17.82
CA VAL A 518 23.44 2.62 18.89
C VAL A 518 24.68 2.44 19.78
N GLY A 519 25.87 2.31 19.17
CA GLY A 519 27.13 2.23 19.89
C GLY A 519 27.43 3.48 20.72
N LEU A 520 27.20 4.68 20.17
CA LEU A 520 27.31 5.95 20.88
C LEU A 520 26.34 6.02 22.05
N ALA A 521 25.08 5.63 21.85
CA ALA A 521 24.08 5.59 22.92
C ALA A 521 24.51 4.66 24.06
N ALA A 522 24.94 3.45 23.73
CA ALA A 522 25.39 2.46 24.71
C ALA A 522 26.65 2.93 25.46
N ALA A 523 27.64 3.47 24.74
CA ALA A 523 28.87 3.99 25.34
C ALA A 523 28.60 5.19 26.26
N ALA A 524 27.73 6.12 25.84
CA ALA A 524 27.35 7.26 26.66
C ALA A 524 26.55 6.85 27.89
N ALA A 525 25.60 5.91 27.76
CA ALA A 525 24.86 5.35 28.89
C ALA A 525 25.78 4.63 29.88
N LEU A 526 26.72 3.81 29.40
CA LEU A 526 27.71 3.15 30.25
C LEU A 526 28.62 4.17 30.96
N GLY A 527 29.11 5.17 30.23
CA GLY A 527 29.88 6.27 30.80
C GLY A 527 29.10 7.03 31.87
N ALA A 528 27.80 7.27 31.65
CA ALA A 528 26.92 7.90 32.63
C ALA A 528 26.80 7.06 33.91
N VAL A 529 26.71 5.72 33.80
CA VAL A 529 26.70 4.82 34.96
C VAL A 529 28.04 4.89 35.71
N VAL A 530 29.16 4.85 34.99
CA VAL A 530 30.50 4.87 35.59
C VAL A 530 30.78 6.19 36.30
N VAL A 531 30.60 7.32 35.62
CA VAL A 531 30.83 8.67 36.17
C VAL A 531 29.78 9.00 37.25
N GLY A 532 28.55 8.55 37.06
CA GLY A 532 27.42 8.78 37.96
C GLY A 532 27.64 8.22 39.36
N ARG A 533 28.45 7.16 39.52
CA ARG A 533 28.81 6.63 40.84
C ARG A 533 29.53 7.65 41.74
N GLY A 534 30.26 8.61 41.15
CA GLY A 534 31.00 9.66 41.88
C GLY A 534 30.25 10.99 42.05
N ALA A 535 29.00 11.10 41.64
CA ALA A 535 28.31 12.39 41.48
C ALA A 535 27.51 12.91 42.71
N ASP A 536 27.62 12.24 43.87
CA ASP A 536 26.91 12.58 45.11
C ASP A 536 25.42 12.94 44.87
N TRP A 537 24.67 11.99 44.31
CA TRP A 537 23.23 12.16 44.06
C TRP A 537 22.44 12.33 45.37
N GLY A 538 22.94 11.78 46.47
CA GLY A 538 22.36 11.95 47.81
C GLY A 538 22.36 13.41 48.26
N GLY A 539 23.52 14.08 48.23
CA GLY A 539 23.64 15.49 48.59
C GLY A 539 22.86 16.43 47.67
N TRP A 540 22.77 16.10 46.37
CA TRP A 540 21.97 16.85 45.40
C TRP A 540 20.46 16.69 45.62
N SER A 541 19.99 15.47 45.80
CA SER A 541 18.57 15.22 46.09
C SER A 541 18.17 15.83 47.43
N ALA A 542 19.07 15.87 48.41
CA ALA A 542 18.85 16.56 49.68
C ALA A 542 18.79 18.08 49.51
N SER A 543 19.64 18.69 48.66
CA SER A 543 19.59 20.13 48.40
C SER A 543 18.34 20.55 47.64
N TRP A 544 17.91 19.75 46.65
CA TRP A 544 16.64 19.94 45.98
C TRP A 544 15.45 19.74 46.91
N ARG A 545 15.45 18.71 47.76
CA ARG A 545 14.42 18.51 48.79
C ARG A 545 14.33 19.70 49.74
N ARG A 546 15.46 20.27 50.18
CA ARG A 546 15.45 21.50 51.00
C ARG A 546 14.86 22.68 50.27
N ARG A 547 15.19 22.89 48.98
CA ARG A 547 14.60 23.97 48.16
C ARG A 547 13.10 23.75 47.94
N TRP A 548 12.69 22.51 47.71
CA TRP A 548 11.28 22.13 47.60
C TRP A 548 10.53 22.39 48.90
N GLN A 549 11.10 21.98 50.04
CA GLN A 549 10.54 22.20 51.37
C GLN A 549 10.53 23.69 51.77
N ALA A 550 11.41 24.52 51.19
CA ALA A 550 11.40 25.96 51.38
C ALA A 550 10.26 26.67 50.64
N LEU A 551 9.66 26.01 49.63
CA LEU A 551 8.41 26.50 49.04
C LEU A 551 7.27 26.31 50.03
N SER A 552 6.38 27.30 50.13
CA SER A 552 5.13 27.16 50.89
C SER A 552 4.29 26.00 50.32
N GLN A 553 3.38 25.45 51.13
CA GLN A 553 2.48 24.37 50.67
C GLN A 553 1.71 24.76 49.41
N ARG A 554 1.30 26.04 49.29
CA ARG A 554 0.68 26.58 48.07
C ARG A 554 1.64 26.62 46.88
N GLY A 555 2.90 26.99 47.11
CA GLY A 555 3.94 26.99 46.06
C GLY A 555 4.28 25.59 45.56
N GLN A 556 4.35 24.60 46.45
CA GLN A 556 4.56 23.20 46.07
C GLN A 556 3.38 22.68 45.22
N LEU A 557 2.14 22.92 45.65
CA LEU A 557 0.94 22.55 44.89
C LEU A 557 0.91 23.23 43.51
N TRP A 558 1.30 24.51 43.43
CA TRP A 558 1.41 25.22 42.16
C TRP A 558 2.43 24.59 41.21
N VAL A 559 3.66 24.32 41.68
CA VAL A 559 4.71 23.73 40.84
C VAL A 559 4.32 22.32 40.40
N THR A 560 3.77 21.51 41.31
CA THR A 560 3.27 20.17 40.96
C THR A 560 2.11 20.26 39.96
N GLY A 561 1.16 21.16 40.17
CA GLY A 561 0.02 21.37 39.27
C GLY A 561 0.43 21.82 37.88
N VAL A 562 1.33 22.81 37.77
CA VAL A 562 1.86 23.28 36.48
C VAL A 562 2.67 22.19 35.79
N THR A 563 3.52 21.47 36.51
CA THR A 563 4.31 20.38 35.92
C THR A 563 3.40 19.24 35.43
N ALA A 564 2.40 18.86 36.24
CA ALA A 564 1.40 17.86 35.84
C ALA A 564 0.58 18.33 34.65
N ALA A 565 0.19 19.60 34.60
CA ALA A 565 -0.52 20.20 33.47
C ALA A 565 0.34 20.22 32.20
N LEU A 566 1.63 20.60 32.30
CA LEU A 566 2.55 20.57 31.16
C LEU A 566 2.80 19.15 30.65
N VAL A 567 2.97 18.18 31.56
CA VAL A 567 3.10 16.76 31.17
C VAL A 567 1.82 16.27 30.51
N ALA A 568 0.65 16.55 31.10
CA ALA A 568 -0.64 16.18 30.54
C ALA A 568 -0.90 16.84 29.19
N LEU A 569 -0.61 18.15 29.05
CA LEU A 569 -0.75 18.90 27.80
C LEU A 569 0.21 18.37 26.73
N SER A 570 1.47 18.06 27.09
CA SER A 570 2.44 17.48 26.17
C SER A 570 2.04 16.07 25.73
N GLY A 571 1.56 15.24 26.66
CA GLY A 571 1.02 13.91 26.38
C GLY A 571 -0.22 14.00 25.49
N TRP A 572 -1.11 14.95 25.76
CA TRP A 572 -2.30 15.21 24.96
C TRP A 572 -1.95 15.69 23.54
N LEU A 573 -1.04 16.65 23.40
CA LEU A 573 -0.61 17.15 22.08
C LEU A 573 0.15 16.11 21.27
N THR A 574 0.80 15.14 21.92
CA THR A 574 1.62 14.12 21.24
C THR A 574 0.83 12.83 20.95
N TRP A 575 -0.07 12.42 21.86
CA TRP A 575 -0.75 11.13 21.82
C TRP A 575 -2.27 11.24 21.86
N GLY A 576 -2.83 12.44 22.08
CA GLY A 576 -4.27 12.66 22.21
C GLY A 576 -5.05 12.22 20.99
N GLU A 577 -4.55 12.51 19.78
CA GLU A 577 -5.17 12.05 18.54
C GLU A 577 -5.15 10.51 18.39
N GLN A 578 -4.01 9.87 18.67
CA GLN A 578 -3.85 8.43 18.56
C GLN A 578 -4.69 7.67 19.61
N SER A 579 -4.71 8.17 20.85
CA SER A 579 -5.50 7.59 21.95
C SER A 579 -7.00 7.81 21.77
N ALA A 580 -7.43 8.98 21.28
CA ALA A 580 -8.80 9.22 20.83
C ALA A 580 -9.18 8.32 19.64
N GLY A 581 -8.22 7.97 18.77
CA GLY A 581 -8.41 7.02 17.69
C GLY A 581 -8.71 5.59 18.18
N ILE A 582 -7.97 5.11 19.19
CA ILE A 582 -8.22 3.79 19.81
C ILE A 582 -9.60 3.75 20.50
N TYR A 583 -9.95 4.82 21.23
CA TYR A 583 -11.27 4.90 21.87
C TYR A 583 -12.41 4.95 20.86
N ARG A 584 -12.27 5.72 19.77
CA ARG A 584 -13.26 5.79 18.68
C ARG A 584 -13.49 4.44 17.99
N ARG A 585 -12.45 3.60 17.85
CA ARG A 585 -12.54 2.25 17.26
C ARG A 585 -13.33 1.22 18.08
N LEU A 586 -13.59 1.48 19.36
CA LEU A 586 -14.36 0.55 20.21
C LEU A 586 -15.85 0.51 19.85
N GLY A 587 -16.36 1.45 19.05
CA GLY A 587 -17.79 1.60 18.77
C GLY A 587 -18.57 2.20 19.95
N ASP A 588 -19.82 2.63 19.70
CA ASP A 588 -20.59 3.42 20.68
C ASP A 588 -20.94 2.63 21.96
N ILE A 589 -21.30 1.35 21.84
CA ILE A 589 -21.76 0.52 22.98
C ILE A 589 -20.62 0.27 23.99
N PRO A 590 -19.42 -0.18 23.59
CA PRO A 590 -18.32 -0.39 24.53
C PRO A 590 -17.78 0.92 25.12
N GLN A 591 -17.81 2.02 24.37
CA GLN A 591 -17.46 3.35 24.89
C GLN A 591 -18.41 3.79 26.00
N LEU A 592 -19.72 3.65 25.78
CA LEU A 592 -20.73 3.97 26.79
C LEU A 592 -20.58 3.07 28.02
N ALA A 593 -20.38 1.76 27.82
CA ALA A 593 -20.18 0.81 28.91
C ALA A 593 -18.94 1.14 29.76
N LEU A 594 -17.82 1.49 29.11
CA LEU A 594 -16.59 1.89 29.80
C LEU A 594 -16.76 3.21 30.56
N THR A 595 -17.44 4.18 29.96
CA THR A 595 -17.74 5.48 30.59
C THR A 595 -18.68 5.30 31.80
N ALA A 596 -19.71 4.46 31.67
CA ALA A 596 -20.63 4.12 32.74
C ALA A 596 -19.92 3.34 33.87
N ALA A 597 -19.01 2.43 33.53
CA ALA A 597 -18.20 1.69 34.51
C ALA A 597 -17.25 2.61 35.28
N ALA A 598 -16.60 3.57 34.60
CA ALA A 598 -15.76 4.58 35.23
C ALA A 598 -16.58 5.49 36.16
N ALA A 599 -17.74 5.96 35.71
CA ALA A 599 -18.68 6.76 36.51
C ALA A 599 -19.19 6.01 37.75
N SER A 600 -19.57 4.74 37.58
CA SER A 600 -20.03 3.87 38.67
C SER A 600 -18.92 3.58 39.67
N THR A 601 -17.72 3.26 39.19
CA THR A 601 -16.53 3.04 40.02
C THR A 601 -16.18 4.30 40.80
N PHE A 602 -16.24 5.47 40.15
CA PHE A 602 -16.09 6.74 40.83
C PHE A 602 -17.11 6.88 41.95
N TYR A 603 -18.41 6.66 41.70
CA TYR A 603 -19.44 6.90 42.72
C TYR A 603 -19.44 5.91 43.89
N VAL A 604 -19.09 4.65 43.64
CA VAL A 604 -19.17 3.58 44.65
C VAL A 604 -17.86 3.42 45.43
N ALA A 605 -16.71 3.80 44.86
CA ALA A 605 -15.42 3.55 45.49
C ALA A 605 -15.23 4.34 46.81
N PRO A 606 -15.01 3.65 47.95
CA PRO A 606 -14.77 4.31 49.23
C PRO A 606 -13.32 4.79 49.38
N SER A 607 -12.40 4.28 48.56
CA SER A 607 -10.98 4.63 48.61
C SER A 607 -10.70 5.91 47.81
N LEU A 608 -9.99 6.85 48.44
CA LEU A 608 -9.52 8.10 47.84
C LEU A 608 -8.81 7.88 46.50
N PHE A 609 -7.88 6.91 46.48
CA PHE A 609 -7.06 6.65 45.31
C PHE A 609 -7.86 6.03 44.17
N ILE A 610 -8.80 5.13 44.49
CA ILE A 610 -9.62 4.45 43.49
C ILE A 610 -10.57 5.46 42.83
N TYR A 611 -11.21 6.32 43.62
CA TYR A 611 -12.11 7.29 43.01
C TYR A 611 -11.37 8.41 42.29
N LEU A 612 -10.19 8.87 42.74
CA LEU A 612 -9.42 9.85 41.98
C LEU A 612 -8.97 9.26 40.64
N GLY A 613 -8.54 8.00 40.62
CA GLY A 613 -8.23 7.29 39.37
C GLY A 613 -9.45 7.17 38.45
N ALA A 614 -10.61 6.80 39.00
CA ALA A 614 -11.85 6.72 38.24
C ALA A 614 -12.34 8.08 37.72
N LEU A 615 -12.12 9.17 38.47
CA LEU A 615 -12.46 10.54 38.04
C LEU A 615 -11.58 11.00 36.88
N VAL A 616 -10.27 10.73 36.94
CA VAL A 616 -9.34 11.03 35.84
C VAL A 616 -9.69 10.22 34.61
N LEU A 617 -9.98 8.92 34.77
CA LEU A 617 -10.44 8.06 33.68
C LEU A 617 -11.74 8.60 33.06
N LEU A 618 -12.72 8.94 33.90
CA LEU A 618 -14.01 9.48 33.45
C LEU A 618 -13.83 10.79 32.67
N PHE A 619 -13.00 11.71 33.17
CA PHE A 619 -12.66 12.96 32.49
C PHE A 619 -12.04 12.69 31.11
N LEU A 620 -11.09 11.75 31.00
CA LEU A 620 -10.49 11.38 29.71
C LEU A 620 -11.52 10.80 28.73
N LEU A 621 -12.38 9.89 29.19
CA LEU A 621 -13.41 9.25 28.37
C LEU A 621 -14.46 10.25 27.86
N ILE A 622 -14.85 11.22 28.70
CA ILE A 622 -15.78 12.28 28.31
C ILE A 622 -15.10 13.28 27.37
N THR A 623 -13.84 13.65 27.62
CA THR A 623 -13.09 14.55 26.72
C THR A 623 -12.97 13.95 25.32
N PHE A 624 -12.78 12.63 25.21
CA PHE A 624 -12.75 11.96 23.91
C PHE A 624 -14.12 11.87 23.21
N ARG A 625 -15.24 11.96 23.95
CA ARG A 625 -16.61 11.87 23.40
C ARG A 625 -17.61 12.62 24.30
N PRO A 626 -17.70 13.95 24.20
CA PRO A 626 -18.47 14.79 25.14
C PRO A 626 -19.95 14.42 25.26
N ALA A 627 -20.53 13.85 24.20
CA ALA A 627 -21.91 13.37 24.20
C ALA A 627 -22.20 12.29 25.27
N TRP A 628 -21.19 11.50 25.70
CA TRP A 628 -21.38 10.56 26.81
C TRP A 628 -21.44 11.24 28.18
N GLY A 629 -20.71 12.35 28.35
CA GLY A 629 -20.85 13.19 29.54
C GLY A 629 -22.26 13.78 29.67
N LEU A 630 -22.79 14.31 28.56
CA LEU A 630 -24.19 14.77 28.49
C LEU A 630 -25.19 13.64 28.76
N ALA A 631 -24.95 12.43 28.24
CA ALA A 631 -25.79 11.28 28.51
C ALA A 631 -25.79 10.89 30.00
N LEU A 632 -24.64 10.96 30.69
CA LEU A 632 -24.54 10.72 32.13
C LEU A 632 -25.24 11.81 32.95
N VAL A 633 -25.13 13.08 32.55
CA VAL A 633 -25.86 14.19 33.17
C VAL A 633 -27.37 13.96 33.02
N ALA A 634 -27.83 13.69 31.79
CA ALA A 634 -29.24 13.42 31.49
C ALA A 634 -29.78 12.21 32.27
N PHE A 635 -29.00 11.13 32.36
CA PHE A 635 -29.33 9.95 33.13
C PHE A 635 -29.42 10.24 34.63
N SER A 636 -28.57 11.12 35.17
CA SER A 636 -28.48 11.39 36.61
C SER A 636 -29.49 12.43 37.11
N LEU A 637 -30.03 13.28 36.23
CA LEU A 637 -31.03 14.30 36.57
C LEU A 637 -32.28 13.77 37.30
N PRO A 638 -32.94 12.68 36.85
CA PRO A 638 -34.16 12.18 37.51
C PRO A 638 -33.90 11.43 38.82
N TRP A 639 -32.66 11.08 39.15
CA TRP A 639 -32.33 10.28 40.32
C TRP A 639 -31.73 11.17 41.42
N ALA A 640 -32.33 11.18 42.60
CA ALA A 640 -31.75 11.79 43.80
C ALA A 640 -30.60 10.91 44.34
N VAL A 641 -29.53 10.77 43.57
CA VAL A 641 -28.36 9.96 43.94
C VAL A 641 -27.65 10.63 45.12
N LYS A 642 -27.28 9.81 46.13
CA LYS A 642 -26.59 10.31 47.31
C LYS A 642 -25.35 11.12 46.91
N PRO A 643 -25.18 12.34 47.44
CA PRO A 643 -24.04 13.16 47.09
C PRO A 643 -22.77 12.52 47.64
N LYS A 644 -21.72 12.56 46.83
CA LYS A 644 -20.43 11.99 47.18
C LYS A 644 -19.65 12.96 48.05
N LEU A 645 -19.11 12.46 49.16
CA LEU A 645 -18.24 13.24 50.03
C LEU A 645 -16.82 13.28 49.46
N MET A 646 -16.30 14.47 49.19
CA MET A 646 -14.92 14.70 48.77
C MET A 646 -14.35 15.88 49.52
N LEU A 647 -13.24 15.67 50.23
CA LEU A 647 -12.52 16.72 50.96
C LEU A 647 -13.41 17.52 51.95
N GLY A 648 -14.44 16.87 52.52
CA GLY A 648 -15.39 17.50 53.44
C GLY A 648 -16.63 18.15 52.80
N TYR A 649 -16.69 18.21 51.46
CA TYR A 649 -17.82 18.76 50.71
C TYR A 649 -18.64 17.65 50.04
N ARG A 650 -19.93 17.90 49.83
CA ARG A 650 -20.88 16.96 49.22
C ARG A 650 -21.21 17.42 47.80
N PHE A 651 -20.97 16.57 46.81
CA PHE A 651 -21.23 16.86 45.41
C PHE A 651 -22.20 15.83 44.80
N SER A 652 -23.24 16.30 44.12
CA SER A 652 -24.17 15.47 43.35
C SER A 652 -23.53 14.95 42.05
N PRO A 653 -24.02 13.83 41.47
CA PRO A 653 -23.52 13.36 40.16
C PRO A 653 -23.69 14.37 39.06
N VAL A 654 -24.77 15.15 39.11
CA VAL A 654 -25.02 16.20 38.13
C VAL A 654 -23.93 17.27 38.21
N GLU A 655 -23.58 17.75 39.41
CA GLU A 655 -22.51 18.75 39.57
C GLU A 655 -21.14 18.23 39.11
N ILE A 656 -20.82 16.96 39.42
CA ILE A 656 -19.54 16.38 39.04
C ILE A 656 -19.48 16.11 37.54
N PHE A 657 -20.51 15.49 36.97
CA PHE A 657 -20.53 15.19 35.55
C PHE A 657 -20.59 16.46 34.71
N ILE A 658 -21.26 17.53 35.15
CA ILE A 658 -21.18 18.84 34.50
C ILE A 658 -19.76 19.43 34.61
N LEU A 659 -19.06 19.23 35.72
CA LEU A 659 -17.69 19.74 35.88
C LEU A 659 -16.66 19.00 35.02
N VAL A 660 -16.86 17.71 34.76
CA VAL A 660 -15.94 16.88 33.96
C VAL A 660 -16.38 16.67 32.50
N THR A 661 -17.55 17.18 32.12
CA THR A 661 -18.02 17.32 30.73
C THR A 661 -17.62 18.69 30.21
#